data_AF-A0A352I9Z7-F1
#
_entry.id   AF-A0A352I9Z7-F1
#
_cell.length_a   1.000
_cell.length_b   1.000
_cell.length_c   1.000
_cell.angle_alpha   90.00
_cell.angle_beta   90.00
_cell.angle_gamma   90.00
#
_symmetry.space_group_name_H-M   'P 1'
#
loop_
_entity.id
_entity.type
_entity.pdbx_description
1 polymer ?
#
loop_
_entity_poly.entity_id
_entity_poly.type
_entity_poly.pdbx_seq_one_letter_code
_entity_poly.pdbx_strand_id
1 'polypeptide(L)'
;MMSGVGRAMAAFPHGGGRDISTDFTRLDWNELRIDSVLPRYTEVIPLESDYRNYDYAVSLEYPEYVPLTRDESMVAERFDSLVDDHISVSTFVGVQRKVGVLDISFVPIIRKGGKYLKLISARVTITPTPKPASRRKSQTTGGSGTRYAAHSVLKDGRWVKISVTEDGVYALTRARLRRMGFADPDKVRLYGYGGYRQKELIQADSDYDDLQEIPLYRQDDDTWLFWANGLVYWDGNTRVFNEYATQSCYFLTEGGTPATLETLPTVAASPSKGQVSTFTGHTLYERDEFAWFSGGRNLYDGTNYASGNSHTYTLSTTDSDGDERLTVAFTAGHKKPTQVQASVNGHDVATLSMSGLSEYTYGTGAAGTYDVGAHSTGSVWSVRLTSTAGHDARLDYLALHYRRRISVPSSSGYVAFSAPSGQQSPCTFTVKCAPASTRLLRVDAARSRGALVELVAAGDQTATATVDAPSARYVAFDTSHSFPEPAYQGEVANQDLHATDSLDMVIIVPSSGKLLGEAQRLADAHARYDGLRVGVFRADQIYNEFSSGTPDATAYRRFMKMLYDRATTDARAPRYLLLMGDCAWDNRMLSTTWKSHSADDYLLCYESENSFSDTRCYVMEDYFGLLDDGEGVSPILEKTDLGVGRFPVTTQAEARAMVDKCIAFMSRSNAGAWKNLVFVLGDDGDQNSHMSSADEVAEQVRLGCPGTEVHKVYWDAYQRVSTIKSNTYPEITSLLRRQMGEGALVMNYTGHAATYCLSHEFVLQTEDFSSARGQNLPLWVTAACDVMPFDGQTANIGEQAVLNAQGGALAFYGTTRTVYSTQNLLMNKYFMKYLFSRDSQGNPLRVGDAVRLAKMNIVMQESSRSQYLENKLHYALLGDPALAVTQPSLRVVLDSIAGVPLASGASVPLRAGQRVKLAGHVQDAGNNEVRDFQGVLTSRLFDSQVTVTCRNNAGAKSPFTYKDRTSVLFVSQDSVRGGRFSLETVIPVDISYSNASGRFVFYAIDMGTRREANGYCEQFTLGGVDGELDADTIGP
;
A
#
# COMPACT_ATOMS: atom_id res chain seq x y z
N MET A 1 -11.25 -25.61 -9.29
CA MET A 1 -12.33 -26.39 -8.65
C MET A 1 -12.40 -26.00 -7.17
N MET A 2 -12.67 -24.73 -6.89
CA MET A 2 -13.00 -24.22 -5.56
C MET A 2 -13.99 -23.07 -5.75
N SER A 3 -15.13 -23.18 -5.09
CA SER A 3 -16.35 -22.36 -5.13
C SER A 3 -16.93 -22.32 -3.72
N GLY A 4 -17.25 -21.13 -3.24
CA GLY A 4 -17.88 -20.89 -1.95
C GLY A 4 -16.85 -20.57 -0.88
N VAL A 5 -16.99 -19.41 -0.25
CA VAL A 5 -16.47 -19.08 1.06
C VAL A 5 -17.62 -18.43 1.83
N GLY A 6 -18.26 -19.15 2.74
CA GLY A 6 -18.95 -18.55 3.89
C GLY A 6 -17.94 -18.30 5.01
N ARG A 7 -17.83 -17.07 5.53
CA ARG A 7 -16.93 -16.69 6.64
C ARG A 7 -17.54 -15.53 7.41
N ALA A 8 -17.56 -15.60 8.73
CA ALA A 8 -18.08 -14.53 9.57
C ALA A 8 -17.03 -13.84 10.44
N MET A 9 -17.39 -12.61 10.78
CA MET A 9 -16.79 -11.75 11.79
C MET A 9 -17.82 -11.56 12.89
N ALA A 10 -17.41 -11.72 14.15
CA ALA A 10 -18.09 -11.00 15.23
C ALA A 10 -17.73 -9.51 15.11
N ALA A 11 -18.72 -8.66 14.85
CA ALA A 11 -18.55 -7.21 14.96
C ALA A 11 -18.67 -6.81 16.44
N PHE A 12 -17.70 -6.07 16.97
CA PHE A 12 -17.78 -5.49 18.31
C PHE A 12 -17.99 -3.97 18.26
N PRO A 13 -18.89 -3.42 19.10
CA PRO A 13 -18.89 -2.01 19.42
C PRO A 13 -17.69 -1.70 20.35
N HIS A 14 -16.92 -0.67 20.02
CA HIS A 14 -15.85 -0.19 20.89
C HIS A 14 -16.41 0.27 22.25
N GLY A 15 -15.97 -0.38 23.33
CA GLY A 15 -16.21 0.07 24.70
C GLY A 15 -16.78 -1.01 25.61
N GLY A 16 -15.88 -1.78 26.25
CA GLY A 16 -16.22 -2.72 27.31
C GLY A 16 -15.40 -4.00 27.21
N GLY A 17 -14.29 -4.08 27.96
CA GLY A 17 -13.53 -5.31 28.12
C GLY A 17 -14.43 -6.40 28.73
N ARG A 18 -14.80 -7.40 27.93
CA ARG A 18 -15.31 -8.66 28.45
C ARG A 18 -14.10 -9.51 28.83
N ASP A 19 -14.11 -10.05 30.04
CA ASP A 19 -13.20 -11.11 30.45
C ASP A 19 -13.63 -12.39 29.72
N ILE A 20 -12.95 -12.70 28.63
CA ILE A 20 -13.25 -13.84 27.74
C ILE A 20 -12.72 -15.16 28.35
N SER A 21 -11.99 -15.11 29.46
CA SER A 21 -11.38 -16.29 30.09
C SER A 21 -12.39 -17.23 30.77
N THR A 22 -13.67 -16.81 30.88
CA THR A 22 -14.72 -17.59 31.55
C THR A 22 -15.82 -18.14 30.62
N ASP A 23 -15.92 -17.72 29.36
CA ASP A 23 -17.03 -18.11 28.46
C ASP A 23 -16.58 -19.12 27.39
N PHE A 24 -17.46 -20.09 27.07
CA PHE A 24 -17.25 -21.02 25.95
C PHE A 24 -17.57 -20.36 24.62
N THR A 25 -16.61 -20.33 23.69
CA THR A 25 -16.82 -19.92 22.31
C THR A 25 -17.49 -21.06 21.55
N ARG A 26 -18.70 -20.83 21.05
CA ARG A 26 -19.38 -21.73 20.10
C ARG A 26 -19.12 -21.28 18.68
N LEU A 27 -18.73 -22.24 17.83
CA LEU A 27 -18.49 -21.99 16.42
C LEU A 27 -19.81 -22.10 15.66
N ASP A 28 -20.20 -21.04 14.96
CA ASP A 28 -21.37 -21.07 14.08
C ASP A 28 -20.99 -21.70 12.73
N TRP A 29 -21.43 -22.94 12.52
CA TRP A 29 -21.18 -23.68 11.28
C TRP A 29 -22.11 -23.29 10.13
N ASN A 30 -23.09 -22.40 10.35
CA ASN A 30 -23.76 -21.70 9.26
C ASN A 30 -22.84 -20.65 8.63
N GLU A 31 -21.91 -20.12 9.44
CA GLU A 31 -20.93 -19.12 9.02
C GLU A 31 -19.59 -19.75 8.62
N LEU A 32 -19.12 -20.78 9.33
CA LEU A 32 -17.88 -21.53 9.07
C LEU A 32 -18.10 -22.76 8.16
N ARG A 33 -19.00 -22.66 7.19
CA ARG A 33 -19.41 -23.80 6.37
C ARG A 33 -18.22 -24.43 5.63
N ILE A 34 -18.14 -25.75 5.62
CA ILE A 34 -17.20 -26.52 4.78
C ILE A 34 -17.84 -26.69 3.41
N ASP A 35 -17.24 -26.07 2.40
CA ASP A 35 -17.74 -26.07 1.03
C ASP A 35 -16.70 -26.64 0.05
N SER A 36 -15.94 -25.79 -0.63
CA SER A 36 -14.84 -26.23 -1.48
C SER A 36 -13.48 -26.17 -0.79
N VAL A 37 -13.38 -25.44 0.32
CA VAL A 37 -12.17 -25.26 1.14
C VAL A 37 -12.47 -25.57 2.60
N LEU A 38 -11.41 -25.72 3.42
CA LEU A 38 -11.58 -25.76 4.87
C LEU A 38 -11.82 -24.33 5.40
N PRO A 39 -12.78 -24.14 6.31
CA PRO A 39 -13.03 -22.84 6.94
C PRO A 39 -11.90 -22.49 7.90
N ARG A 40 -11.79 -21.19 8.22
CA ARG A 40 -10.83 -20.69 9.21
C ARG A 40 -11.59 -19.85 10.23
N TYR A 41 -11.47 -20.20 11.51
CA TYR A 41 -11.95 -19.39 12.62
C TYR A 41 -10.97 -18.26 12.84
N THR A 42 -11.47 -17.03 13.00
CA THR A 42 -10.64 -15.85 13.20
C THR A 42 -11.30 -14.89 14.18
N GLU A 43 -10.53 -14.38 15.14
CA GLU A 43 -11.01 -13.44 16.15
C GLU A 43 -9.92 -12.39 16.42
N VAL A 44 -10.34 -11.15 16.63
CA VAL A 44 -9.43 -10.02 16.92
C VAL A 44 -9.79 -9.47 18.27
N ILE A 45 -8.82 -9.46 19.17
CA ILE A 45 -9.03 -9.12 20.57
C ILE A 45 -8.19 -7.88 20.88
N PRO A 46 -8.82 -6.75 21.22
CA PRO A 46 -8.09 -5.59 21.72
C PRO A 46 -7.27 -5.98 22.94
N LEU A 47 -6.01 -5.60 22.94
CA LEU A 47 -5.10 -5.82 24.05
C LEU A 47 -5.03 -4.58 24.93
N GLU A 48 -4.65 -4.80 26.19
CA GLU A 48 -4.38 -3.73 27.14
C GLU A 48 -3.24 -2.81 26.66
N SER A 49 -3.22 -1.57 27.13
CA SER A 49 -2.26 -0.55 26.67
C SER A 49 -0.78 -0.94 26.84
N ASP A 50 -0.49 -1.88 27.74
CA ASP A 50 0.84 -2.41 28.01
C ASP A 50 1.21 -3.63 27.14
N TYR A 51 0.42 -3.94 26.10
CA TYR A 51 0.57 -5.14 25.26
C TYR A 51 1.98 -5.36 24.72
N ARG A 52 2.72 -4.27 24.44
CA ARG A 52 4.10 -4.35 23.96
C ARG A 52 5.01 -5.11 24.93
N ASN A 53 4.69 -5.12 26.23
CA ASN A 53 5.45 -5.78 27.30
C ASN A 53 5.24 -7.31 27.41
N TYR A 54 4.36 -7.88 26.59
CA TYR A 54 3.94 -9.28 26.68
C TYR A 54 4.04 -9.97 25.31
N ASP A 55 4.35 -11.26 25.34
CA ASP A 55 4.03 -12.21 24.28
C ASP A 55 2.70 -12.88 24.64
N TYR A 56 1.90 -13.28 23.65
CA TYR A 56 0.56 -13.84 23.89
C TYR A 56 0.51 -15.27 23.36
N ALA A 57 0.17 -16.21 24.23
CA ALA A 57 -0.14 -17.58 23.84
C ALA A 57 -1.65 -17.79 23.89
N VAL A 58 -2.19 -18.50 22.91
CA VAL A 58 -3.61 -18.87 22.87
C VAL A 58 -3.75 -20.38 22.87
N SER A 59 -4.58 -20.89 23.78
CA SER A 59 -4.96 -22.30 23.85
C SER A 59 -6.47 -22.46 23.67
N LEU A 60 -6.87 -23.57 23.05
CA LEU A 60 -8.25 -24.03 23.01
C LEU A 60 -8.45 -25.10 24.08
N GLU A 61 -9.10 -24.73 25.17
CA GLU A 61 -9.37 -25.61 26.31
C GLU A 61 -10.76 -26.23 26.18
N TYR A 62 -10.88 -27.49 26.61
CA TYR A 62 -12.13 -28.27 26.52
C TYR A 62 -12.79 -28.29 25.12
N PRO A 63 -12.05 -28.63 24.05
CA PRO A 63 -12.61 -28.61 22.71
C PRO A 63 -13.65 -29.73 22.53
N GLU A 64 -14.85 -29.37 22.06
CA GLU A 64 -15.90 -30.29 21.68
C GLU A 64 -15.89 -30.50 20.17
N TYR A 65 -15.80 -31.76 19.75
CA TYR A 65 -15.74 -32.13 18.34
C TYR A 65 -16.92 -33.01 17.93
N VAL A 66 -17.36 -32.85 16.69
CA VAL A 66 -18.31 -33.77 16.04
C VAL A 66 -17.75 -34.28 14.71
N PRO A 67 -18.11 -35.49 14.27
CA PRO A 67 -17.70 -35.99 12.96
C PRO A 67 -18.18 -35.09 11.82
N LEU A 68 -17.31 -34.91 10.81
CA LEU A 68 -17.73 -34.37 9.53
C LEU A 68 -18.75 -35.31 8.86
N THR A 69 -19.69 -34.74 8.11
CA THR A 69 -20.50 -35.49 7.17
C THR A 69 -19.61 -36.07 6.05
N ARG A 70 -20.18 -36.97 5.24
CA ARG A 70 -19.44 -37.60 4.13
C ARG A 70 -18.91 -36.56 3.14
N ASP A 71 -19.74 -35.59 2.77
CA ASP A 71 -19.38 -34.56 1.80
C ASP A 71 -18.31 -33.61 2.37
N GLU A 72 -18.45 -33.19 3.63
CA GLU A 72 -17.45 -32.38 4.33
C GLU A 72 -16.10 -33.13 4.47
N SER A 73 -16.12 -34.44 4.71
CA SER A 73 -14.91 -35.27 4.82
C SER A 73 -14.16 -35.35 3.48
N MET A 74 -14.89 -35.46 2.36
CA MET A 74 -14.28 -35.44 1.02
C MET A 74 -13.56 -34.12 0.73
N VAL A 75 -14.07 -33.01 1.28
CA VAL A 75 -13.41 -31.71 1.18
C VAL A 75 -12.13 -31.72 2.01
N ALA A 76 -12.21 -32.14 3.28
CA ALA A 76 -11.06 -32.20 4.19
C ALA A 76 -9.92 -33.09 3.68
N GLU A 77 -10.21 -34.23 3.04
CA GLU A 77 -9.19 -35.10 2.43
C GLU A 77 -8.35 -34.42 1.35
N ARG A 78 -8.92 -33.46 0.61
CA ARG A 78 -8.16 -32.69 -0.40
C ARG A 78 -7.15 -31.72 0.23
N PHE A 79 -7.34 -31.39 1.51
CA PHE A 79 -6.50 -30.47 2.27
C PHE A 79 -5.86 -31.17 3.48
N ASP A 80 -5.59 -32.46 3.37
CA ASP A 80 -5.03 -33.26 4.47
C ASP A 80 -3.73 -32.66 5.02
N SER A 81 -2.95 -31.95 4.19
CA SER A 81 -1.74 -31.23 4.62
C SER A 81 -1.99 -30.04 5.55
N LEU A 82 -3.24 -29.56 5.68
CA LEU A 82 -3.66 -28.46 6.53
C LEU A 82 -4.36 -28.92 7.81
N VAL A 83 -4.57 -30.23 7.98
CA VAL A 83 -5.33 -30.82 9.07
C VAL A 83 -4.43 -31.75 9.87
N ASP A 84 -4.34 -31.53 11.18
CA ASP A 84 -3.56 -32.35 12.10
C ASP A 84 -4.47 -33.09 13.09
N ASP A 85 -3.91 -33.90 13.98
CA ASP A 85 -4.67 -34.57 15.06
C ASP A 85 -5.10 -33.64 16.20
N HIS A 86 -4.68 -32.38 16.14
CA HIS A 86 -5.02 -31.28 17.04
C HIS A 86 -5.15 -29.95 16.26
N ILE A 87 -5.82 -28.96 16.87
CA ILE A 87 -5.93 -27.62 16.28
C ILE A 87 -4.65 -26.83 16.58
N SER A 88 -3.98 -26.36 15.54
CA SER A 88 -2.90 -25.39 15.64
C SER A 88 -3.45 -23.96 15.57
N VAL A 89 -3.30 -23.21 16.66
CA VAL A 89 -3.70 -21.81 16.74
C VAL A 89 -2.56 -20.90 16.30
N SER A 90 -2.82 -20.11 15.26
CA SER A 90 -1.94 -19.01 14.87
C SER A 90 -2.33 -17.76 15.64
N THR A 91 -1.33 -17.06 16.18
CA THR A 91 -1.53 -15.76 16.82
C THR A 91 -0.61 -14.72 16.21
N PHE A 92 -1.10 -13.50 16.10
CA PHE A 92 -0.30 -12.35 15.68
C PHE A 92 -0.71 -11.13 16.49
N VAL A 93 0.27 -10.45 17.10
CA VAL A 93 0.04 -9.16 17.76
C VAL A 93 0.33 -8.07 16.74
N GLY A 94 -0.73 -7.42 16.27
CA GLY A 94 -0.63 -6.22 15.46
C GLY A 94 -0.91 -4.96 16.29
N VAL A 95 -0.74 -3.81 15.65
CA VAL A 95 -1.25 -2.54 16.15
C VAL A 95 -2.18 -1.98 15.08
N GLN A 96 -3.23 -1.30 15.51
CA GLN A 96 -4.12 -0.56 14.65
C GLN A 96 -4.55 0.68 15.40
N ARG A 97 -4.33 1.85 14.81
CA ARG A 97 -4.79 3.13 15.36
C ARG A 97 -4.41 3.28 16.85
N LYS A 98 -3.18 2.90 17.19
CA LYS A 98 -2.55 2.90 18.54
C LYS A 98 -3.06 1.82 19.48
N VAL A 99 -4.01 0.98 19.04
CA VAL A 99 -4.58 -0.12 19.82
C VAL A 99 -3.83 -1.41 19.45
N GLY A 100 -3.19 -2.04 20.44
CA GLY A 100 -2.65 -3.38 20.26
C GLY A 100 -3.79 -4.36 20.05
N VAL A 101 -3.67 -5.25 19.07
CA VAL A 101 -4.68 -6.27 18.76
C VAL A 101 -4.03 -7.64 18.67
N LEU A 102 -4.66 -8.64 19.28
CA LEU A 102 -4.29 -10.04 19.14
C LEU A 102 -5.22 -10.68 18.11
N ASP A 103 -4.66 -11.02 16.95
CA ASP A 103 -5.33 -11.85 15.97
C ASP A 103 -5.17 -13.32 16.37
N ILE A 104 -6.27 -14.04 16.41
CA ILE A 104 -6.35 -15.47 16.66
C ILE A 104 -6.90 -16.09 15.39
N SER A 105 -6.24 -17.12 14.85
CA SER A 105 -6.67 -17.77 13.61
C SER A 105 -6.33 -19.25 13.57
N PHE A 106 -7.29 -20.11 13.21
CA PHE A 106 -7.08 -21.56 13.09
C PHE A 106 -8.09 -22.26 12.19
N VAL A 107 -7.70 -23.42 11.65
CA VAL A 107 -8.63 -24.32 10.94
C VAL A 107 -9.38 -25.16 12.00
N PRO A 108 -10.71 -25.06 12.14
CA PRO A 108 -11.46 -25.73 13.19
C PRO A 108 -11.78 -27.20 12.85
N ILE A 109 -10.85 -27.90 12.23
CA ILE A 109 -10.98 -29.31 11.77
C ILE A 109 -9.72 -30.07 12.18
N ILE A 110 -9.90 -31.30 12.66
CA ILE A 110 -8.81 -32.22 13.01
C ILE A 110 -9.01 -33.59 12.38
N ARG A 111 -7.95 -34.38 12.28
CA ARG A 111 -7.97 -35.78 11.85
C ARG A 111 -7.51 -36.70 12.98
N LYS A 112 -8.44 -37.42 13.60
CA LYS A 112 -8.14 -38.32 14.72
C LYS A 112 -8.70 -39.72 14.46
N GLY A 113 -7.83 -40.73 14.56
CA GLY A 113 -8.22 -42.12 14.33
C GLY A 113 -8.79 -42.40 12.93
N GLY A 114 -8.27 -41.72 11.91
CA GLY A 114 -8.71 -41.86 10.52
C GLY A 114 -10.05 -41.19 10.19
N LYS A 115 -10.60 -40.36 11.09
CA LYS A 115 -11.83 -39.59 10.87
C LYS A 115 -11.56 -38.09 10.99
N TYR A 116 -12.22 -37.31 10.13
CA TYR A 116 -12.23 -35.85 10.24
C TYR A 116 -13.33 -35.41 11.19
N LEU A 117 -12.97 -34.50 12.10
CA LEU A 117 -13.87 -33.95 13.10
C LEU A 117 -13.83 -32.43 13.03
N LYS A 118 -14.98 -31.78 13.20
CA LYS A 118 -15.08 -30.32 13.31
C LYS A 118 -15.29 -29.86 14.75
N LEU A 119 -14.67 -28.75 15.12
CA LEU A 119 -14.80 -28.12 16.43
C LEU A 119 -16.15 -27.39 16.52
N ILE A 120 -16.98 -27.72 17.51
CA ILE A 120 -18.27 -27.05 17.75
C ILE A 120 -18.15 -26.01 18.86
N SER A 121 -17.33 -26.26 19.88
CA SER A 121 -17.07 -25.30 20.94
C SER A 121 -15.68 -25.52 21.56
N ALA A 122 -15.11 -24.45 22.11
CA ALA A 122 -13.93 -24.51 22.97
C ALA A 122 -13.90 -23.26 23.88
N ARG A 123 -13.21 -23.33 25.00
CA ARG A 123 -12.80 -22.15 25.76
C ARG A 123 -11.51 -21.60 25.16
N VAL A 124 -11.53 -20.36 24.68
CA VAL A 124 -10.34 -19.68 24.14
C VAL A 124 -9.63 -18.99 25.30
N THR A 125 -8.47 -19.51 25.70
CA THR A 125 -7.69 -18.96 26.82
C THR A 125 -6.49 -18.20 26.28
N ILE A 126 -6.32 -16.94 26.68
CA ILE A 126 -5.21 -16.07 26.30
C ILE A 126 -4.28 -15.92 27.51
N THR A 127 -3.02 -16.31 27.34
CA THR A 127 -2.00 -16.23 28.39
C THR A 127 -0.93 -15.21 28.01
N PRO A 128 -0.95 -13.99 28.59
CA PRO A 128 0.12 -13.02 28.39
C PRO A 128 1.37 -13.42 29.19
N THR A 129 2.52 -13.48 28.52
CA THR A 129 3.82 -13.80 29.11
C THR A 129 4.74 -12.57 29.04
N PRO A 130 5.21 -12.04 30.17
CA PRO A 130 6.20 -10.98 30.22
C PRO A 130 7.41 -11.16 29.28
N LYS A 131 7.67 -10.20 28.40
CA LYS A 131 8.93 -10.16 27.63
C LYS A 131 10.15 -9.95 28.54
N PRO A 132 11.33 -10.47 28.19
CA PRO A 132 12.57 -10.27 28.96
C PRO A 132 12.88 -8.79 29.19
N ALA A 133 13.44 -8.44 30.35
CA ALA A 133 13.70 -7.05 30.77
C ALA A 133 14.63 -6.26 29.80
N SER A 134 15.50 -6.94 29.05
CA SER A 134 16.34 -6.34 28.01
C SER A 134 15.54 -5.83 26.80
N ARG A 135 14.42 -6.48 26.45
CA ARG A 135 13.46 -6.02 25.43
C ARG A 135 12.51 -4.96 25.97
N ARG A 136 12.18 -4.98 27.26
CA ARG A 136 11.35 -3.95 27.92
C ARG A 136 12.04 -2.58 28.01
N LYS A 137 13.38 -2.55 28.11
CA LYS A 137 14.16 -1.29 28.14
C LYS A 137 14.30 -0.56 26.80
N SER A 138 14.05 -1.22 25.66
CA SER A 138 13.96 -0.52 24.36
C SER A 138 12.54 0.01 24.07
N GLN A 139 11.61 -0.20 25.00
CA GLN A 139 10.19 0.15 24.86
C GLN A 139 9.65 0.93 26.07
N THR A 140 10.51 1.36 26.99
CA THR A 140 10.08 2.27 28.06
C THR A 140 9.61 3.56 27.40
N THR A 141 8.29 3.74 27.43
CA THR A 141 7.56 4.98 27.22
C THR A 141 8.45 6.18 27.54
N GLY A 142 8.93 6.84 26.48
CA GLY A 142 9.55 8.16 26.58
C GLY A 142 8.58 9.04 27.36
N GLY A 143 8.94 9.34 28.61
CA GLY A 143 8.12 10.18 29.46
C GLY A 143 7.99 11.56 28.85
N SER A 144 6.76 12.05 28.71
CA SER A 144 6.30 13.45 28.80
C SER A 144 7.11 14.59 28.13
N GLY A 145 8.15 14.31 27.35
CA GLY A 145 8.79 15.22 26.43
C GLY A 145 8.08 15.13 25.08
N THR A 146 7.89 16.26 24.40
CA THR A 146 7.26 16.27 23.08
C THR A 146 8.20 15.58 22.09
N ARG A 147 7.81 14.38 21.61
CA ARG A 147 8.52 13.62 20.54
C ARG A 147 8.80 14.47 19.30
N TYR A 148 7.93 15.45 19.06
CA TYR A 148 7.97 16.34 17.91
C TYR A 148 8.21 17.78 18.32
N ALA A 149 9.00 18.50 17.53
CA ALA A 149 9.29 19.92 17.64
C ALA A 149 8.01 20.69 17.39
N ALA A 150 7.74 21.72 18.20
CA ALA A 150 6.52 22.51 18.05
C ALA A 150 6.50 23.31 16.74
N HIS A 151 7.67 23.66 16.22
CA HIS A 151 7.84 24.43 15.00
C HIS A 151 9.14 24.00 14.29
N SER A 152 9.16 24.08 12.96
CA SER A 152 10.34 23.79 12.18
C SER A 152 11.36 24.92 12.30
N VAL A 153 12.65 24.59 12.24
CA VAL A 153 13.71 25.58 12.06
C VAL A 153 13.53 26.38 10.77
N LEU A 154 12.87 25.82 9.75
CA LEU A 154 12.61 26.50 8.46
C LEU A 154 11.49 27.54 8.53
N LYS A 155 10.83 27.72 9.69
CA LYS A 155 9.66 28.61 9.83
C LYS A 155 9.97 30.09 9.58
N ASP A 156 11.21 30.51 9.88
CA ASP A 156 11.68 31.88 9.70
C ASP A 156 13.12 31.89 9.18
N GLY A 157 13.56 33.02 8.62
CA GLY A 157 14.93 33.25 8.17
C GLY A 157 15.06 33.28 6.64
N ARG A 158 16.31 33.20 6.17
CA ARG A 158 16.65 33.08 4.76
C ARG A 158 17.38 31.77 4.55
N TRP A 159 16.76 30.85 3.83
CA TRP A 159 17.29 29.50 3.64
C TRP A 159 17.81 29.30 2.22
N VAL A 160 19.01 28.72 2.11
CA VAL A 160 19.61 28.29 0.84
C VAL A 160 19.81 26.79 0.90
N LYS A 161 19.29 26.06 -0.09
CA LYS A 161 19.53 24.62 -0.24
C LYS A 161 20.85 24.38 -0.97
N ILE A 162 21.62 23.43 -0.49
CA ILE A 162 22.85 22.92 -1.12
C ILE A 162 22.79 21.41 -1.23
N SER A 163 23.57 20.82 -2.14
CA SER A 163 23.61 19.36 -2.29
C SER A 163 25.01 18.79 -2.55
N VAL A 164 25.13 17.49 -2.27
CA VAL A 164 26.32 16.65 -2.49
C VAL A 164 25.91 15.30 -3.06
N THR A 165 26.85 14.54 -3.64
CA THR A 165 26.58 13.22 -4.24
C THR A 165 27.15 12.06 -3.42
N GLU A 166 28.18 12.29 -2.61
CA GLU A 166 28.94 11.24 -1.92
C GLU A 166 29.22 11.62 -0.47
N ASP A 167 29.55 10.60 0.33
CA ASP A 167 30.08 10.77 1.68
C ASP A 167 31.43 11.50 1.64
N GLY A 168 31.58 12.60 2.37
CA GLY A 168 32.86 13.29 2.40
C GLY A 168 32.93 14.54 3.27
N VAL A 169 34.14 15.09 3.37
CA VAL A 169 34.37 16.43 3.91
C VAL A 169 34.20 17.43 2.77
N TYR A 170 33.39 18.46 3.00
CA TYR A 170 33.08 19.53 2.04
C TYR A 170 33.45 20.89 2.59
N ALA A 171 33.81 21.80 1.69
CA ALA A 171 34.23 23.17 2.00
C ALA A 171 33.16 24.20 1.65
N LEU A 172 32.98 25.19 2.54
CA LEU A 172 32.21 26.41 2.32
C LEU A 172 33.15 27.60 2.51
N THR A 173 33.52 28.26 1.40
CA THR A 173 34.35 29.47 1.46
C THR A 173 33.50 30.72 1.71
N ARG A 174 34.03 31.72 2.43
CA ARG A 174 33.33 33.02 2.59
C ARG A 174 32.93 33.64 1.25
N ALA A 175 33.79 33.53 0.23
CA ALA A 175 33.50 34.01 -1.11
C ALA A 175 32.31 33.30 -1.75
N ARG A 176 32.20 31.97 -1.60
CA ARG A 176 31.06 31.19 -2.07
C ARG A 176 29.78 31.57 -1.35
N LEU A 177 29.82 31.73 -0.03
CA LEU A 177 28.65 32.11 0.76
C LEU A 177 28.14 33.51 0.41
N ARG A 178 29.04 34.47 0.16
CA ARG A 178 28.66 35.78 -0.38
C ARG A 178 28.00 35.67 -1.77
N ARG A 179 28.49 34.79 -2.65
CA ARG A 179 27.84 34.51 -3.95
C ARG A 179 26.46 33.87 -3.79
N MET A 180 26.25 33.10 -2.72
CA MET A 180 24.93 32.58 -2.33
C MET A 180 24.07 33.64 -1.63
N GLY A 181 24.54 34.88 -1.50
CA GLY A 181 23.78 36.02 -0.99
C GLY A 181 23.84 36.23 0.53
N PHE A 182 24.72 35.54 1.26
CA PHE A 182 24.92 35.77 2.70
C PHE A 182 25.79 37.02 2.93
N ALA A 183 25.31 37.93 3.78
CA ALA A 183 25.95 39.22 4.05
C ALA A 183 27.10 39.09 5.05
N ASP A 184 26.88 38.28 6.08
CA ASP A 184 27.83 37.98 7.14
C ASP A 184 28.08 36.47 7.17
N PRO A 185 29.04 35.98 6.36
CA PRO A 185 29.42 34.58 6.38
C PRO A 185 29.63 34.06 7.81
N ASP A 186 30.25 34.81 8.72
CA ASP A 186 30.56 34.27 10.05
C ASP A 186 29.33 33.89 10.89
N LYS A 187 28.14 34.35 10.49
CA LYS A 187 26.83 33.97 11.07
C LYS A 187 26.07 32.90 10.30
N VAL A 188 26.65 32.35 9.24
CA VAL A 188 26.05 31.27 8.47
C VAL A 188 26.06 29.98 9.27
N ARG A 189 24.95 29.25 9.21
CA ARG A 189 24.68 27.99 9.92
C ARG A 189 24.26 26.94 8.91
N LEU A 190 24.63 25.69 9.16
CA LEU A 190 24.31 24.55 8.31
C LEU A 190 23.33 23.63 9.03
N TYR A 191 22.32 23.13 8.33
CA TYR A 191 21.29 22.24 8.86
C TYR A 191 21.07 21.03 7.94
N GLY A 192 20.78 19.87 8.55
CA GLY A 192 20.41 18.66 7.84
C GLY A 192 21.05 17.39 8.40
N TYR A 193 20.81 16.29 7.72
CA TYR A 193 21.41 14.97 8.00
C TYR A 193 21.82 14.21 6.72
N GLY A 194 21.63 14.82 5.56
CA GLY A 194 22.04 14.28 4.26
C GLY A 194 21.06 13.28 3.67
N GLY A 195 21.56 12.47 2.74
CA GLY A 195 20.73 11.70 1.81
C GLY A 195 20.72 10.19 2.07
N TYR A 196 21.26 9.72 3.19
CA TYR A 196 21.07 8.32 3.59
C TYR A 196 19.58 8.01 3.65
N ARG A 197 19.22 6.82 3.13
CA ARG A 197 17.84 6.35 3.13
C ARG A 197 17.26 6.43 4.53
N GLN A 198 16.08 7.00 4.64
CA GLN A 198 15.37 7.03 5.91
C GLN A 198 15.02 5.60 6.34
N LYS A 199 15.01 5.35 7.66
CA LYS A 199 14.62 4.04 8.16
C LYS A 199 13.13 3.84 7.92
N GLU A 200 12.80 2.76 7.23
CA GLU A 200 11.41 2.37 6.98
C GLU A 200 10.73 1.85 8.25
N LEU A 201 11.50 1.25 9.17
CA LEU A 201 11.04 0.95 10.51
C LEU A 201 11.01 2.24 11.33
N ILE A 202 9.82 2.67 11.75
CA ILE A 202 9.66 3.84 12.59
C ILE A 202 9.57 3.43 14.08
N GLN A 203 10.41 4.03 14.93
CA GLN A 203 10.40 3.80 16.39
C GLN A 203 10.47 5.11 17.18
N ALA A 204 9.86 5.14 18.37
CA ALA A 204 9.74 6.32 19.23
C ALA A 204 11.09 6.99 19.61
N ASP A 205 12.18 6.23 19.65
CA ASP A 205 13.41 6.65 20.33
C ASP A 205 14.63 6.85 19.42
N SER A 206 14.52 6.74 18.09
CA SER A 206 15.70 6.76 17.20
C SER A 206 15.63 7.61 15.93
N ASP A 207 14.51 8.29 15.66
CA ASP A 207 14.32 9.07 14.43
C ASP A 207 14.57 10.58 14.63
N TYR A 208 15.04 11.23 13.56
CA TYR A 208 15.06 12.68 13.44
C TYR A 208 13.64 13.20 13.29
N ASP A 209 13.34 14.23 14.05
CA ASP A 209 12.04 14.90 14.03
C ASP A 209 12.09 16.11 13.07
N ASP A 210 12.87 17.14 13.41
CA ASP A 210 13.17 18.29 12.52
C ASP A 210 14.67 18.35 12.16
N LEU A 211 15.04 19.28 11.27
CA LEU A 211 16.43 19.52 10.87
C LEU A 211 17.31 19.91 12.05
N GLN A 212 18.48 19.29 12.13
CA GLN A 212 19.48 19.60 13.15
C GLN A 212 20.59 20.48 12.60
N GLU A 213 21.05 21.44 13.40
CA GLU A 213 22.22 22.24 13.05
C GLU A 213 23.49 21.39 13.10
N ILE A 214 24.26 21.41 12.00
CA ILE A 214 25.58 20.79 11.87
C ILE A 214 26.63 21.87 12.18
N PRO A 215 27.39 21.73 13.29
CA PRO A 215 28.48 22.66 13.58
C PRO A 215 29.57 22.58 12.51
N LEU A 216 30.08 23.75 12.10
CA LEU A 216 31.12 23.87 11.08
C LEU A 216 32.50 23.98 11.73
N TYR A 217 33.50 23.30 11.15
CA TYR A 217 34.90 23.53 11.50
C TYR A 217 35.40 24.77 10.76
N ARG A 218 35.54 25.89 11.46
CA ARG A 218 35.95 27.17 10.87
C ARG A 218 37.47 27.34 10.91
N GLN A 219 38.08 27.52 9.75
CA GLN A 219 39.52 27.75 9.61
C GLN A 219 39.84 29.24 9.56
N ASP A 220 41.11 29.57 9.82
CA ASP A 220 41.62 30.95 9.77
C ASP A 220 41.72 31.49 8.32
N ASP A 221 41.66 30.64 7.31
CA ASP A 221 41.81 30.96 5.88
C ASP A 221 40.48 31.21 5.15
N ASP A 222 39.43 31.58 5.89
CA ASP A 222 38.09 31.85 5.37
C ASP A 222 37.34 30.63 4.79
N THR A 223 37.79 29.42 5.10
CA THR A 223 37.14 28.15 4.73
C THR A 223 36.49 27.48 5.93
N TRP A 224 35.28 26.97 5.78
CA TRP A 224 34.66 26.11 6.80
C TRP A 224 34.36 24.74 6.25
N LEU A 225 34.62 23.73 7.08
CA LEU A 225 34.51 22.33 6.72
C LEU A 225 33.37 21.65 7.48
N PHE A 226 32.73 20.69 6.83
CA PHE A 226 31.76 19.80 7.46
C PHE A 226 31.79 18.43 6.82
N TRP A 227 31.34 17.43 7.56
CA TRP A 227 31.08 16.10 7.02
C TRP A 227 29.67 16.04 6.44
N ALA A 228 29.53 15.53 5.22
CA ALA A 228 28.27 15.27 4.57
C ALA A 228 28.06 13.77 4.36
N ASN A 229 26.89 13.27 4.72
CA ASN A 229 26.38 11.96 4.32
C ASN A 229 25.83 12.05 2.89
N GLY A 230 26.29 11.16 2.01
CA GLY A 230 25.84 10.97 0.64
C GLY A 230 24.58 10.10 0.56
N LEU A 231 24.49 9.24 -0.46
CA LEU A 231 23.32 8.38 -0.72
C LEU A 231 23.55 6.90 -0.41
N VAL A 232 24.78 6.52 -0.09
CA VAL A 232 25.18 5.12 0.15
C VAL A 232 25.90 5.01 1.48
N TYR A 233 25.51 4.04 2.29
CA TYR A 233 26.22 3.66 3.51
C TYR A 233 26.35 2.15 3.63
N TRP A 234 27.16 1.70 4.59
CA TRP A 234 27.44 0.29 4.82
C TRP A 234 26.95 -0.15 6.19
N ASP A 235 26.16 -1.22 6.22
CA ASP A 235 25.79 -1.95 7.43
C ASP A 235 26.51 -3.31 7.42
N GLY A 236 27.63 -3.38 8.14
CA GLY A 236 28.61 -4.46 7.95
C GLY A 236 29.14 -4.45 6.51
N ASN A 237 28.91 -5.55 5.79
CA ASN A 237 29.26 -5.67 4.37
C ASN A 237 28.06 -5.42 3.43
N THR A 238 26.88 -5.12 3.98
CA THR A 238 25.69 -4.84 3.18
C THR A 238 25.70 -3.37 2.80
N ARG A 239 25.67 -3.12 1.49
CA ARG A 239 25.44 -1.78 0.95
C ARG A 239 23.98 -1.41 1.13
N VAL A 240 23.71 -0.25 1.70
CA VAL A 240 22.40 0.38 1.71
C VAL A 240 22.48 1.67 0.91
N PHE A 241 21.53 1.89 0.00
CA PHE A 241 21.45 3.11 -0.80
C PHE A 241 20.06 3.74 -0.70
N ASN A 242 19.96 5.01 -1.09
CA ASN A 242 18.69 5.71 -1.23
C ASN A 242 18.18 5.58 -2.67
N GLU A 243 17.12 4.80 -2.86
CA GLU A 243 16.46 4.52 -4.13
C GLU A 243 15.58 5.67 -4.66
N TYR A 244 15.44 6.76 -3.92
CA TYR A 244 14.55 7.88 -4.26
C TYR A 244 15.28 9.14 -4.74
N ALA A 245 16.59 9.23 -4.54
CA ALA A 245 17.34 10.45 -4.79
C ALA A 245 18.65 10.23 -5.56
N THR A 246 19.06 11.28 -6.28
CA THR A 246 20.36 11.36 -6.98
C THR A 246 21.33 12.35 -6.31
N GLN A 247 20.86 13.11 -5.32
CA GLN A 247 21.66 14.03 -4.52
C GLN A 247 21.18 14.10 -3.06
N SER A 248 22.14 14.27 -2.15
CA SER A 248 21.95 14.51 -0.72
C SER A 248 21.89 16.01 -0.44
N CYS A 249 20.92 16.47 0.37
CA CYS A 249 20.62 17.88 0.56
C CYS A 249 20.90 18.38 1.98
N TYR A 250 21.25 19.66 2.09
CA TYR A 250 21.41 20.42 3.33
C TYR A 250 20.92 21.86 3.15
N PHE A 251 20.76 22.58 4.26
CA PHE A 251 20.28 23.97 4.25
C PHE A 251 21.24 24.91 4.98
N LEU A 252 21.46 26.08 4.39
CA LEU A 252 22.21 27.18 4.98
C LEU A 252 21.26 28.31 5.36
N THR A 253 21.50 28.93 6.52
CA THR A 253 20.82 30.16 6.94
C THR A 253 21.81 31.12 7.58
N GLU A 254 21.41 32.37 7.82
CA GLU A 254 22.21 33.40 8.47
C GLU A 254 21.46 33.99 9.66
N GLY A 255 22.14 34.06 10.82
CA GLY A 255 21.61 34.71 12.01
C GLY A 255 21.73 33.88 13.28
N GLY A 256 21.39 34.48 14.43
CA GLY A 256 21.62 33.88 15.73
C GLY A 256 23.10 33.64 16.04
N THR A 257 23.38 32.72 16.96
CA THR A 257 24.74 32.27 17.27
C THR A 257 24.96 30.90 16.62
N PRO A 258 25.87 30.75 15.65
CA PRO A 258 26.17 29.46 15.05
C PRO A 258 26.64 28.43 16.09
N ALA A 259 26.23 27.17 15.91
CA ALA A 259 26.74 26.08 16.73
C ALA A 259 28.25 25.93 16.52
N THR A 260 28.97 25.78 17.63
CA THR A 260 30.41 25.53 17.65
C THR A 260 30.68 24.05 17.85
N LEU A 261 31.73 23.54 17.19
CA LEU A 261 32.24 22.20 17.48
C LEU A 261 32.83 22.19 18.90
N GLU A 262 32.18 21.50 19.81
CA GLU A 262 32.71 21.26 21.15
C GLU A 262 33.75 20.13 21.10
N THR A 263 34.78 20.22 21.94
CA THR A 263 35.70 19.11 22.16
C THR A 263 35.16 18.22 23.28
N LEU A 264 35.01 16.93 23.00
CA LEU A 264 34.58 15.96 23.99
C LEU A 264 35.59 15.87 25.14
N PRO A 265 35.14 15.59 26.38
CA PRO A 265 36.04 15.37 27.50
C PRO A 265 37.03 14.24 27.23
N THR A 266 38.28 14.42 27.66
CA THR A 266 39.31 13.38 27.56
C THR A 266 38.89 12.13 28.32
N VAL A 267 38.97 10.98 27.67
CA VAL A 267 38.68 9.66 28.28
C VAL A 267 39.96 9.09 28.86
N ALA A 268 39.94 8.66 30.13
CA ALA A 268 41.10 8.06 30.77
C ALA A 268 41.55 6.78 30.05
N ALA A 269 42.84 6.69 29.72
CA ALA A 269 43.41 5.50 29.11
C ALA A 269 43.32 4.29 30.06
N SER A 270 42.75 3.17 29.59
CA SER A 270 42.82 1.89 30.28
C SER A 270 44.02 1.10 29.74
N PRO A 271 45.07 0.82 30.54
CA PRO A 271 46.33 0.21 30.07
C PRO A 271 46.21 -1.18 29.41
N SER A 272 45.02 -1.78 29.42
CA SER A 272 44.75 -3.16 28.96
C SER A 272 43.66 -3.29 27.88
N LYS A 273 43.13 -2.20 27.31
CA LYS A 273 41.98 -2.28 26.37
C LYS A 273 42.31 -1.78 24.95
N GLY A 274 42.49 -2.76 24.05
CA GLY A 274 42.52 -2.72 22.58
C GLY A 274 42.84 -1.40 21.88
N GLN A 275 44.07 -1.30 21.32
CA GLN A 275 44.36 -0.34 20.27
C GLN A 275 43.65 -0.74 18.97
N VAL A 276 43.08 0.24 18.27
CA VAL A 276 42.40 0.07 16.99
C VAL A 276 43.12 0.94 15.96
N SER A 277 43.79 0.31 15.01
CA SER A 277 44.50 0.99 13.91
C SER A 277 43.94 0.63 12.54
N THR A 278 42.89 -0.20 12.50
CA THR A 278 42.24 -0.67 11.27
C THR A 278 40.73 -0.74 11.44
N PHE A 279 40.03 -0.73 10.32
CA PHE A 279 38.57 -0.87 10.21
C PHE A 279 38.21 -1.57 8.90
N THR A 280 36.94 -1.89 8.67
CA THR A 280 36.49 -2.42 7.38
C THR A 280 36.31 -1.29 6.36
N GLY A 281 37.18 -1.25 5.37
CA GLY A 281 37.08 -0.38 4.20
C GLY A 281 36.22 -1.01 3.10
N HIS A 282 35.64 -0.14 2.27
CA HIS A 282 34.73 -0.51 1.19
C HIS A 282 35.10 0.23 -0.10
N THR A 283 35.01 -0.46 -1.22
CA THR A 283 35.02 0.11 -2.57
C THR A 283 33.85 -0.49 -3.35
N LEU A 284 33.14 0.34 -4.11
CA LEU A 284 31.93 -0.05 -4.83
C LEU A 284 32.03 0.32 -6.31
N TYR A 285 31.62 -0.61 -7.16
CA TYR A 285 31.26 -0.33 -8.55
C TYR A 285 29.80 -0.76 -8.75
N GLU A 286 28.95 0.18 -9.13
CA GLU A 286 27.57 -0.06 -9.55
C GLU A 286 27.18 1.01 -10.56
N ARG A 287 26.31 0.63 -11.50
CA ARG A 287 25.66 1.54 -12.43
C ARG A 287 24.19 1.18 -12.56
N ASP A 288 23.33 2.18 -12.36
CA ASP A 288 21.88 2.03 -12.43
C ASP A 288 21.37 2.47 -13.80
N GLU A 289 21.19 1.54 -14.73
CA GLU A 289 20.85 1.86 -16.13
C GLU A 289 19.73 0.97 -16.71
N PHE A 290 19.50 -0.22 -16.16
CA PHE A 290 18.59 -1.24 -16.68
C PHE A 290 17.68 -1.85 -15.60
N ALA A 291 16.47 -2.25 -15.97
CA ALA A 291 15.56 -3.03 -15.13
C ALA A 291 15.09 -4.29 -15.88
N TRP A 292 15.05 -5.44 -15.18
CA TRP A 292 14.51 -6.69 -15.74
C TRP A 292 12.98 -6.66 -15.86
N PHE A 293 12.35 -5.97 -14.93
CA PHE A 293 10.92 -5.77 -14.86
C PHE A 293 10.65 -4.29 -14.55
N SER A 294 9.57 -3.74 -15.08
CA SER A 294 9.17 -2.33 -14.88
C SER A 294 8.54 -2.15 -13.50
N GLY A 295 9.32 -2.39 -12.45
CA GLY A 295 8.88 -2.40 -11.06
C GLY A 295 10.02 -2.80 -10.11
N GLY A 296 9.88 -2.44 -8.84
CA GLY A 296 10.92 -2.69 -7.84
C GLY A 296 12.00 -1.61 -7.83
N ARG A 297 12.80 -1.58 -6.77
CA ARG A 297 13.73 -0.45 -6.48
C ARG A 297 15.15 -0.63 -7.00
N ASN A 298 15.52 -1.82 -7.48
CA ASN A 298 16.88 -2.10 -7.95
C ASN A 298 16.98 -1.92 -9.46
N LEU A 299 18.03 -1.20 -9.87
CA LEU A 299 18.49 -1.10 -11.25
C LEU A 299 19.82 -1.85 -11.39
N TYR A 300 20.22 -2.12 -12.64
CA TYR A 300 21.38 -2.93 -12.96
C TYR A 300 22.20 -2.25 -14.06
N ASP A 301 23.45 -2.71 -14.23
CA ASP A 301 24.34 -2.21 -15.28
C ASP A 301 23.73 -2.45 -16.67
N GLY A 302 23.87 -1.47 -17.57
CA GLY A 302 23.34 -1.55 -18.93
C GLY A 302 24.05 -2.58 -19.82
N THR A 303 25.23 -3.07 -19.39
CA THR A 303 26.06 -4.02 -20.15
C THR A 303 25.42 -5.42 -20.18
N ASN A 304 24.90 -5.81 -21.34
CA ASN A 304 24.37 -7.15 -21.56
C ASN A 304 25.46 -8.13 -22.00
N TYR A 305 25.62 -9.23 -21.26
CA TYR A 305 26.62 -10.26 -21.54
C TYR A 305 26.24 -11.22 -22.68
N ALA A 306 25.02 -11.14 -23.23
CA ALA A 306 24.60 -12.01 -24.34
C ALA A 306 25.46 -11.84 -25.61
N SER A 307 25.83 -10.60 -25.96
CA SER A 307 26.61 -10.25 -27.16
C SER A 307 28.13 -10.17 -26.94
N GLY A 308 28.59 -10.52 -25.73
CA GLY A 308 29.98 -10.44 -25.31
C GLY A 308 30.05 -10.94 -23.88
N ASN A 309 30.30 -12.23 -23.72
CA ASN A 309 30.06 -12.93 -22.46
C ASN A 309 31.13 -12.68 -21.40
N SER A 310 32.05 -11.74 -21.59
CA SER A 310 32.99 -11.35 -20.54
C SER A 310 33.25 -9.85 -20.52
N HIS A 311 33.37 -9.29 -19.32
CA HIS A 311 33.74 -7.89 -19.09
C HIS A 311 34.75 -7.80 -17.95
N THR A 312 35.61 -6.79 -17.98
CA THR A 312 36.63 -6.56 -16.95
C THR A 312 36.41 -5.20 -16.31
N TYR A 313 36.25 -5.21 -14.99
CA TYR A 313 36.09 -4.04 -14.14
C TYR A 313 37.37 -3.78 -13.36
N THR A 314 37.60 -2.53 -12.98
CA THR A 314 38.72 -2.13 -12.14
C THR A 314 38.20 -1.58 -10.82
N LEU A 315 38.61 -2.19 -9.72
CA LEU A 315 38.40 -1.67 -8.36
C LEU A 315 39.74 -1.22 -7.78
N SER A 316 39.69 -0.38 -6.76
CA SER A 316 40.89 0.07 -6.06
C SER A 316 40.68 0.08 -4.55
N THR A 317 41.72 -0.31 -3.81
CA THR A 317 41.78 -0.24 -2.35
C THR A 317 42.64 0.94 -1.94
N THR A 318 42.31 1.56 -0.80
CA THR A 318 43.12 2.63 -0.21
C THR A 318 43.63 2.16 1.14
N ASP A 319 44.95 2.16 1.33
CA ASP A 319 45.60 1.75 2.59
C ASP A 319 45.18 0.35 3.09
N SER A 320 45.05 -0.62 2.18
CA SER A 320 44.74 -2.00 2.55
C SER A 320 45.81 -2.61 3.47
N ASP A 321 45.34 -3.39 4.44
CA ASP A 321 46.10 -4.18 5.41
C ASP A 321 45.73 -5.68 5.33
N GLY A 322 45.10 -6.11 4.22
CA GLY A 322 44.69 -7.49 3.97
C GLY A 322 43.20 -7.76 4.19
N ASP A 323 42.84 -9.04 4.27
CA ASP A 323 41.44 -9.53 4.39
C ASP A 323 40.55 -8.98 3.27
N GLU A 324 41.09 -8.89 2.05
CA GLU A 324 40.34 -8.46 0.89
C GLU A 324 39.32 -9.51 0.48
N ARG A 325 38.06 -9.11 0.43
CA ARG A 325 36.92 -9.94 0.05
C ARG A 325 36.09 -9.24 -1.01
N LEU A 326 35.92 -9.91 -2.14
CA LEU A 326 35.14 -9.43 -3.26
C LEU A 326 33.71 -9.98 -3.17
N THR A 327 32.73 -9.08 -3.08
CA THR A 327 31.33 -9.38 -3.34
C THR A 327 31.04 -9.19 -4.83
N VAL A 328 30.49 -10.24 -5.44
CA VAL A 328 29.97 -10.21 -6.82
C VAL A 328 28.48 -10.43 -6.74
N ALA A 329 27.68 -9.43 -7.13
CA ALA A 329 26.24 -9.56 -7.33
C ALA A 329 25.94 -9.50 -8.82
N PHE A 330 25.27 -10.52 -9.35
CA PHE A 330 25.03 -10.66 -10.78
C PHE A 330 23.63 -11.18 -11.05
N THR A 331 23.06 -10.79 -12.19
CA THR A 331 21.69 -11.13 -12.57
C THR A 331 21.61 -11.71 -13.98
N ALA A 332 20.58 -12.51 -14.23
CA ALA A 332 20.33 -13.12 -15.53
C ALA A 332 18.83 -13.22 -15.85
N GLY A 333 18.47 -13.03 -17.12
CA GLY A 333 17.11 -13.12 -17.63
C GLY A 333 16.98 -14.16 -18.73
N HIS A 334 17.33 -15.42 -18.43
CA HIS A 334 17.36 -16.49 -19.43
C HIS A 334 16.67 -17.78 -18.97
N LYS A 335 16.00 -18.49 -19.89
CA LYS A 335 15.20 -19.70 -19.58
C LYS A 335 16.02 -20.89 -19.08
N LYS A 336 17.31 -20.92 -19.38
CA LYS A 336 18.26 -21.95 -18.89
C LYS A 336 19.13 -21.36 -17.79
N PRO A 337 19.61 -22.18 -16.83
CA PRO A 337 20.54 -21.73 -15.80
C PRO A 337 21.73 -20.98 -16.39
N THR A 338 22.09 -19.86 -15.80
CA THR A 338 23.25 -19.03 -16.19
C THR A 338 24.34 -19.19 -15.15
N GLN A 339 25.56 -19.43 -15.60
CA GLN A 339 26.75 -19.41 -14.74
C GLN A 339 27.63 -18.20 -15.05
N VAL A 340 28.22 -17.64 -14.01
CA VAL A 340 29.17 -16.53 -14.09
C VAL A 340 30.44 -16.91 -13.35
N GLN A 341 31.54 -16.98 -14.09
CA GLN A 341 32.88 -17.14 -13.55
C GLN A 341 33.46 -15.76 -13.22
N ALA A 342 33.80 -15.53 -11.96
CA ALA A 342 34.56 -14.36 -11.54
C ALA A 342 36.03 -14.72 -11.43
N SER A 343 36.89 -13.88 -12.00
CA SER A 343 38.34 -13.97 -11.88
C SER A 343 38.92 -12.63 -11.41
N VAL A 344 39.89 -12.69 -10.52
CA VAL A 344 40.57 -11.53 -9.95
C VAL A 344 42.05 -11.63 -10.26
N ASN A 345 42.60 -10.60 -10.90
CA ASN A 345 44.01 -10.53 -11.31
C ASN A 345 44.49 -11.78 -12.08
N GLY A 346 43.59 -12.36 -12.90
CA GLY A 346 43.88 -13.55 -13.72
C GLY A 346 43.66 -14.89 -13.01
N HIS A 347 43.22 -14.90 -11.75
CA HIS A 347 42.91 -16.11 -10.99
C HIS A 347 41.39 -16.29 -10.83
N ASP A 348 40.88 -17.48 -11.09
CA ASP A 348 39.47 -17.81 -10.85
C ASP A 348 39.17 -17.87 -9.35
N VAL A 349 38.17 -17.10 -8.90
CA VAL A 349 37.82 -16.98 -7.48
C VAL A 349 36.44 -17.53 -7.14
N ALA A 350 35.51 -17.51 -8.09
CA ALA A 350 34.14 -17.94 -7.84
C ALA A 350 33.37 -18.29 -9.11
N THR A 351 32.43 -19.22 -8.98
CA THR A 351 31.36 -19.44 -9.96
C THR A 351 30.02 -19.19 -9.28
N LEU A 352 29.26 -18.21 -9.76
CA LEU A 352 27.87 -18.00 -9.35
C LEU A 352 26.95 -18.73 -10.33
N SER A 353 25.85 -19.28 -9.83
CA SER A 353 24.82 -19.87 -10.67
C SER A 353 23.47 -19.25 -10.36
N MET A 354 22.76 -18.86 -11.40
CA MET A 354 21.40 -18.34 -11.35
C MET A 354 20.49 -19.36 -12.05
N SER A 355 19.34 -19.64 -11.44
CA SER A 355 18.35 -20.55 -12.02
C SER A 355 17.74 -19.98 -13.30
N GLY A 356 17.28 -20.86 -14.18
CA GLY A 356 16.47 -20.44 -15.33
C GLY A 356 15.16 -19.80 -14.88
N LEU A 357 14.63 -18.91 -15.71
CA LEU A 357 13.36 -18.23 -15.43
C LEU A 357 12.18 -19.20 -15.34
N SER A 358 11.32 -18.98 -14.35
CA SER A 358 9.98 -19.56 -14.27
C SER A 358 8.94 -18.61 -14.85
N GLU A 359 7.68 -19.04 -14.86
CA GLU A 359 6.54 -18.17 -15.19
C GLU A 359 6.55 -16.90 -14.31
N TYR A 360 6.18 -15.75 -14.89
CA TYR A 360 6.14 -14.42 -14.24
C TYR A 360 7.47 -13.91 -13.66
N THR A 361 8.60 -14.53 -14.01
CA THR A 361 9.93 -14.10 -13.56
C THR A 361 10.75 -13.66 -14.75
N TYR A 362 11.20 -12.40 -14.73
CA TYR A 362 11.94 -11.76 -15.82
C TYR A 362 13.45 -11.70 -15.58
N GLY A 363 13.87 -11.89 -14.32
CA GLY A 363 15.27 -11.99 -13.94
C GLY A 363 15.46 -12.87 -12.70
N THR A 364 16.67 -13.35 -12.51
CA THR A 364 17.13 -13.98 -11.27
C THR A 364 18.49 -13.41 -10.89
N GLY A 365 18.82 -13.42 -9.60
CA GLY A 365 20.06 -12.88 -9.08
C GLY A 365 20.80 -13.88 -8.22
N ALA A 366 22.12 -13.77 -8.19
CA ALA A 366 22.98 -14.44 -7.23
C ALA A 366 24.05 -13.46 -6.74
N ALA A 367 24.33 -13.49 -5.44
CA ALA A 367 25.41 -12.73 -4.83
C ALA A 367 26.27 -13.63 -3.95
N GLY A 368 27.58 -13.40 -3.95
CA GLY A 368 28.51 -14.13 -3.11
C GLY A 368 29.70 -13.25 -2.75
N THR A 369 30.26 -13.47 -1.56
CA THR A 369 31.46 -12.77 -1.07
C THR A 369 32.60 -13.76 -0.93
N TYR A 370 33.74 -13.46 -1.54
CA TYR A 370 34.86 -14.39 -1.72
C TYR A 370 36.14 -13.78 -1.20
N ASP A 371 36.96 -14.55 -0.49
CA ASP A 371 38.32 -14.13 -0.11
C ASP A 371 39.20 -14.07 -1.36
N VAL A 372 39.80 -12.91 -1.59
CA VAL A 372 40.67 -12.64 -2.74
C VAL A 372 42.03 -12.11 -2.31
N GLY A 373 42.34 -12.06 -1.01
CA GLY A 373 43.56 -11.47 -0.48
C GLY A 373 44.83 -12.13 -1.03
N ALA A 374 44.79 -13.44 -1.29
CA ALA A 374 45.89 -14.19 -1.90
C ALA A 374 46.21 -13.78 -3.34
N HIS A 375 45.33 -13.02 -4.01
CA HIS A 375 45.47 -12.58 -5.40
C HIS A 375 45.81 -11.09 -5.53
N SER A 376 46.18 -10.43 -4.43
CA SER A 376 46.60 -9.03 -4.47
C SER A 376 47.84 -8.83 -5.34
N THR A 377 47.79 -7.86 -6.25
CA THR A 377 48.93 -7.39 -7.05
C THR A 377 49.30 -5.94 -6.72
N GLY A 378 48.74 -5.41 -5.63
CA GLY A 378 48.82 -4.00 -5.24
C GLY A 378 47.46 -3.44 -4.86
N SER A 379 47.27 -2.13 -5.04
CA SER A 379 46.03 -1.45 -4.69
C SER A 379 44.93 -1.57 -5.77
N VAL A 380 45.29 -1.96 -6.99
CA VAL A 380 44.39 -2.06 -8.15
C VAL A 380 43.98 -3.51 -8.35
N TRP A 381 42.68 -3.75 -8.51
CA TRP A 381 42.08 -5.07 -8.63
C TRP A 381 41.35 -5.19 -9.96
N SER A 382 41.85 -6.07 -10.83
CA SER A 382 41.20 -6.39 -12.10
C SER A 382 40.21 -7.53 -11.89
N VAL A 383 38.92 -7.24 -12.01
CA VAL A 383 37.83 -8.21 -11.82
C VAL A 383 37.22 -8.52 -13.18
N ARG A 384 37.49 -9.71 -13.72
CA ARG A 384 36.88 -10.17 -14.96
C ARG A 384 35.76 -11.15 -14.67
N LEU A 385 34.55 -10.80 -15.11
CA LEU A 385 33.38 -11.65 -15.06
C LEU A 385 33.15 -12.28 -16.42
N THR A 386 32.87 -13.58 -16.47
CA THR A 386 32.55 -14.32 -17.70
C THR A 386 31.25 -15.09 -17.49
N SER A 387 30.18 -14.68 -18.18
CA SER A 387 28.85 -15.31 -18.15
C SER A 387 28.74 -16.43 -19.20
N THR A 388 27.67 -17.21 -19.11
CA THR A 388 27.29 -18.19 -20.13
C THR A 388 27.01 -17.48 -21.45
N ALA A 389 27.66 -17.92 -22.54
CA ALA A 389 27.55 -17.26 -23.83
C ALA A 389 26.10 -17.27 -24.36
N GLY A 390 25.65 -16.11 -24.87
CA GLY A 390 24.31 -15.93 -25.42
C GLY A 390 23.18 -15.81 -24.39
N HIS A 391 23.46 -15.86 -23.08
CA HIS A 391 22.45 -15.61 -22.06
C HIS A 391 22.39 -14.11 -21.73
N ASP A 392 21.18 -13.55 -21.67
CA ASP A 392 20.97 -12.20 -21.15
C ASP A 392 21.35 -12.17 -19.67
N ALA A 393 22.37 -11.36 -19.34
CA ALA A 393 22.88 -11.26 -17.99
C ALA A 393 23.59 -9.92 -17.78
N ARG A 394 23.52 -9.39 -16.56
CA ARG A 394 23.98 -8.03 -16.19
C ARG A 394 24.59 -8.04 -14.80
N LEU A 395 25.58 -7.18 -14.62
CA LEU A 395 26.11 -6.89 -13.29
C LEU A 395 25.07 -6.11 -12.48
N ASP A 396 24.92 -6.49 -11.22
CA ASP A 396 24.25 -5.65 -10.22
C ASP A 396 25.30 -4.70 -9.65
N TYR A 397 26.16 -5.20 -8.76
CA TYR A 397 27.31 -4.47 -8.26
C TYR A 397 28.52 -5.36 -7.97
N LEU A 398 29.69 -4.73 -7.90
CA LEU A 398 30.90 -5.28 -7.31
C LEU A 398 31.27 -4.47 -6.07
N ALA A 399 31.55 -5.15 -4.96
CA ALA A 399 32.07 -4.51 -3.76
C ALA A 399 33.33 -5.20 -3.26
N LEU A 400 34.37 -4.43 -2.93
CA LEU A 400 35.58 -4.95 -2.30
C LEU A 400 35.60 -4.47 -0.85
N HIS A 401 35.54 -5.42 0.07
CA HIS A 401 35.63 -5.23 1.51
C HIS A 401 37.03 -5.61 1.95
N TYR A 402 37.68 -4.82 2.80
CA TYR A 402 39.06 -5.10 3.19
C TYR A 402 39.39 -4.49 4.55
N ARG A 403 40.35 -5.07 5.25
CA ARG A 403 40.91 -4.43 6.43
C ARG A 403 41.70 -3.21 5.98
N ARG A 404 41.20 -2.03 6.28
CA ARG A 404 41.81 -0.75 5.91
C ARG A 404 42.48 -0.13 7.13
N ARG A 405 43.69 0.42 6.96
CA ARG A 405 44.36 1.19 8.02
C ARG A 405 43.62 2.50 8.27
N ILE A 406 43.57 2.93 9.53
CA ILE A 406 43.10 4.27 9.87
C ILE A 406 44.23 5.25 9.51
N SER A 407 44.22 5.71 8.27
CA SER A 407 45.18 6.66 7.71
C SER A 407 44.46 7.73 6.92
N VAL A 408 44.87 8.99 7.09
CA VAL A 408 44.38 10.12 6.29
C VAL A 408 45.19 10.15 4.98
N PRO A 409 44.63 9.74 3.83
CA PRO A 409 45.39 9.68 2.59
C PRO A 409 45.49 11.09 1.98
N SER A 410 46.61 11.40 1.34
CA SER A 410 46.82 12.70 0.70
C SER A 410 45.88 12.97 -0.48
N SER A 411 45.27 11.93 -1.06
CA SER A 411 44.37 12.02 -2.21
C SER A 411 42.99 12.56 -1.86
N SER A 412 42.43 12.18 -0.71
CA SER A 412 41.11 12.66 -0.25
C SER A 412 41.19 13.60 0.95
N GLY A 413 42.30 13.60 1.69
CA GLY A 413 42.46 14.43 2.89
C GLY A 413 41.62 13.99 4.09
N TYR A 414 40.88 12.87 4.01
CA TYR A 414 40.10 12.34 5.14
C TYR A 414 39.97 10.81 5.14
N VAL A 415 39.66 10.26 6.31
CA VAL A 415 39.20 8.87 6.50
C VAL A 415 38.03 8.84 7.48
N ALA A 416 36.93 8.20 7.08
CA ALA A 416 35.78 7.95 7.93
C ALA A 416 35.78 6.47 8.37
N PHE A 417 35.59 6.21 9.67
CA PHE A 417 35.70 4.87 10.24
C PHE A 417 34.88 4.71 11.52
N SER A 418 34.59 3.46 11.86
CA SER A 418 34.10 3.02 13.17
C SER A 418 34.97 1.84 13.61
N ALA A 419 35.07 1.59 14.92
CA ALA A 419 35.76 0.39 15.38
C ALA A 419 35.02 -0.88 14.90
N PRO A 420 35.74 -1.98 14.63
CA PRO A 420 35.12 -3.27 14.37
C PRO A 420 34.18 -3.72 15.51
N SER A 421 33.16 -4.49 15.15
CA SER A 421 32.21 -5.05 16.12
C SER A 421 32.91 -5.85 17.22
N GLY A 422 32.42 -5.73 18.46
CA GLY A 422 32.98 -6.43 19.62
C GLY A 422 34.14 -5.70 20.33
N GLN A 423 34.52 -4.51 19.86
CA GLN A 423 35.52 -3.70 20.53
C GLN A 423 35.04 -3.25 21.92
N GLN A 424 35.90 -3.39 22.93
CA GLN A 424 35.61 -2.94 24.28
C GLN A 424 35.69 -1.42 24.39
N SER A 425 34.85 -0.83 25.24
CA SER A 425 34.92 0.58 25.64
C SER A 425 35.59 0.74 27.03
N PRO A 426 36.43 1.76 27.24
CA PRO A 426 37.00 2.66 26.21
C PRO A 426 38.08 1.96 25.36
N CYS A 427 38.39 2.50 24.17
CA CYS A 427 39.48 2.04 23.31
C CYS A 427 40.34 3.20 22.80
N THR A 428 41.52 2.92 22.25
CA THR A 428 42.39 3.94 21.65
C THR A 428 42.52 3.73 20.14
N PHE A 429 42.11 4.72 19.36
CA PHE A 429 42.39 4.78 17.93
C PHE A 429 43.84 5.21 17.70
N THR A 430 44.51 4.55 16.75
CA THR A 430 45.82 4.97 16.23
C THR A 430 45.64 5.39 14.78
N VAL A 431 45.87 6.68 14.50
CA VAL A 431 45.63 7.32 13.21
C VAL A 431 46.97 7.70 12.58
N LYS A 432 47.27 7.19 11.37
CA LYS A 432 48.40 7.67 10.57
C LYS A 432 47.99 8.96 9.84
N CYS A 433 48.61 10.07 10.20
CA CYS A 433 48.21 11.40 9.75
C CYS A 433 49.33 12.42 10.03
N ALA A 434 49.19 13.66 9.55
CA ALA A 434 50.01 14.78 10.00
C ALA A 434 49.36 15.40 11.25
N PRO A 435 49.86 15.16 12.48
CA PRO A 435 49.10 15.49 13.70
C PRO A 435 48.80 16.98 13.86
N ALA A 436 49.69 17.86 13.36
CA ALA A 436 49.53 19.31 13.47
C ALA A 436 48.28 19.82 12.71
N SER A 437 48.00 19.29 11.52
CA SER A 437 46.89 19.69 10.66
C SER A 437 45.69 18.74 10.72
N THR A 438 45.80 17.60 11.40
CA THR A 438 44.69 16.64 11.46
C THR A 438 43.77 16.94 12.62
N ARG A 439 42.46 16.80 12.37
CA ARG A 439 41.41 16.84 13.41
C ARG A 439 40.60 15.55 13.35
N LEU A 440 40.06 15.15 14.50
CA LEU A 440 39.18 14.00 14.62
C LEU A 440 37.78 14.47 15.03
N LEU A 441 36.78 14.14 14.23
CA LEU A 441 35.38 14.49 14.45
C LEU A 441 34.58 13.21 14.73
N ARG A 442 33.73 13.20 15.76
CA ARG A 442 32.68 12.21 15.95
C ARG A 442 31.38 12.73 15.34
N VAL A 443 30.72 11.95 14.47
CA VAL A 443 29.55 12.37 13.66
C VAL A 443 28.28 11.55 13.93
N ASP A 444 28.12 10.99 15.14
CA ASP A 444 27.11 9.97 15.44
C ASP A 444 25.67 10.38 15.09
N ALA A 445 25.02 9.54 14.29
CA ALA A 445 23.89 9.81 13.42
C ALA A 445 22.51 9.50 14.04
N ALA A 446 22.36 9.64 15.36
CA ALA A 446 21.05 9.46 15.98
C ALA A 446 20.58 10.70 16.74
N ARG A 447 21.40 11.31 17.61
CA ARG A 447 20.95 12.42 18.48
C ARG A 447 22.05 13.39 18.95
N SER A 448 23.31 13.25 18.52
CA SER A 448 24.41 14.11 19.00
C SER A 448 24.93 15.02 17.90
N ARG A 449 25.09 16.31 18.23
CA ARG A 449 25.85 17.24 17.38
C ARG A 449 27.26 16.69 17.18
N GLY A 450 27.82 16.90 16.00
CA GLY A 450 29.21 16.58 15.72
C GLY A 450 30.13 17.22 16.76
N ALA A 451 31.15 16.49 17.20
CA ALA A 451 32.06 16.96 18.25
C ALA A 451 33.50 16.57 17.94
N LEU A 452 34.43 17.47 18.26
CA LEU A 452 35.86 17.19 18.15
C LEU A 452 36.28 16.20 19.23
N VAL A 453 37.16 15.29 18.86
CA VAL A 453 37.82 14.35 19.77
C VAL A 453 39.27 14.77 19.87
N GLU A 454 39.79 14.82 21.10
CA GLU A 454 41.20 15.12 21.31
C GLU A 454 42.08 14.08 20.60
N LEU A 455 42.96 14.57 19.73
CA LEU A 455 43.90 13.77 18.97
C LEU A 455 45.32 14.16 19.40
N VAL A 456 46.01 13.23 20.06
CA VAL A 456 47.31 13.47 20.68
C VAL A 456 48.41 12.94 19.78
N ALA A 457 49.42 13.77 19.48
CA ALA A 457 50.57 13.33 18.69
C ALA A 457 51.32 12.19 19.42
N ALA A 458 51.54 11.08 18.71
CA ALA A 458 52.32 9.94 19.17
C ALA A 458 53.64 9.77 18.37
N GLY A 459 53.84 10.62 17.35
CA GLY A 459 55.03 10.73 16.50
C GLY A 459 54.76 11.70 15.34
N ASP A 460 55.74 11.90 14.44
CA ASP A 460 55.62 12.90 13.36
C ASP A 460 54.50 12.60 12.34
N GLN A 461 54.13 11.33 12.19
CA GLN A 461 53.10 10.87 11.24
C GLN A 461 51.99 10.03 11.89
N THR A 462 51.87 10.09 13.21
CA THR A 462 50.94 9.25 13.97
C THR A 462 50.35 10.03 15.13
N ALA A 463 49.04 9.89 15.31
CA ALA A 463 48.34 10.42 16.48
C ALA A 463 47.39 9.37 17.06
N THR A 464 47.00 9.56 18.32
CA THR A 464 46.10 8.66 19.04
C THR A 464 44.92 9.40 19.66
N ALA A 465 43.79 8.72 19.77
CA ALA A 465 42.59 9.24 20.43
C ALA A 465 41.93 8.15 21.25
N THR A 466 41.73 8.38 22.55
CA THR A 466 41.00 7.45 23.42
C THR A 466 39.51 7.83 23.45
N VAL A 467 38.65 6.86 23.15
CA VAL A 467 37.20 7.06 23.01
C VAL A 467 36.40 6.07 23.85
N ASP A 468 35.21 6.49 24.28
CA ASP A 468 34.24 5.69 25.05
C ASP A 468 33.12 5.08 24.18
N ALA A 469 32.98 5.52 22.94
CA ALA A 469 32.00 5.03 21.98
C ALA A 469 32.68 4.51 20.70
N PRO A 470 33.43 3.39 20.73
CA PRO A 470 34.16 2.85 19.59
C PRO A 470 33.31 2.58 18.34
N SER A 471 32.04 2.21 18.52
CA SER A 471 31.10 1.90 17.44
C SER A 471 30.52 3.14 16.75
N ALA A 472 30.65 4.32 17.36
CA ALA A 472 30.25 5.56 16.71
C ALA A 472 31.10 5.82 15.46
N ARG A 473 30.62 6.69 14.57
CA ARG A 473 31.37 7.06 13.36
C ARG A 473 32.29 8.24 13.65
N TYR A 474 33.54 8.10 13.23
CA TYR A 474 34.59 9.10 13.35
C TYR A 474 35.13 9.48 11.98
N VAL A 475 35.58 10.72 11.83
CA VAL A 475 36.19 11.26 10.63
C VAL A 475 37.48 11.95 11.03
N ALA A 476 38.63 11.39 10.61
CA ALA A 476 39.91 12.09 10.70
C ALA A 476 40.14 12.83 9.37
N PHE A 477 40.41 14.13 9.44
CA PHE A 477 40.60 14.96 8.24
C PHE A 477 41.76 15.95 8.43
N ASP A 478 42.50 16.18 7.35
CA ASP A 478 43.60 17.13 7.26
C ASP A 478 43.05 18.50 6.88
N THR A 479 43.14 19.46 7.79
CA THR A 479 42.64 20.83 7.57
C THR A 479 43.45 21.58 6.50
N SER A 480 44.62 21.09 6.10
CA SER A 480 45.40 21.70 5.01
C SER A 480 45.00 21.19 3.61
N HIS A 481 44.13 20.18 3.54
CA HIS A 481 43.66 19.62 2.27
C HIS A 481 42.56 20.48 1.63
N SER A 482 42.49 20.48 0.30
CA SER A 482 41.44 21.17 -0.46
C SER A 482 40.24 20.24 -0.68
N PHE A 483 39.12 20.55 -0.06
CA PHE A 483 37.88 19.77 -0.17
C PHE A 483 36.92 20.32 -1.24
N PRO A 484 36.04 19.48 -1.83
CA PRO A 484 35.04 19.93 -2.79
C PRO A 484 34.01 20.89 -2.17
N GLU A 485 33.47 21.82 -2.97
CA GLU A 485 32.34 22.66 -2.57
C GLU A 485 31.00 21.95 -2.89
N PRO A 486 29.96 22.11 -2.06
CA PRO A 486 28.63 21.59 -2.38
C PRO A 486 27.95 22.40 -3.50
N ALA A 487 27.07 21.74 -4.24
CA ALA A 487 26.28 22.37 -5.30
C ALA A 487 25.20 23.30 -4.70
N TYR A 488 24.95 24.44 -5.34
CA TYR A 488 23.88 25.38 -4.93
C TYR A 488 22.56 24.99 -5.60
N GLN A 489 21.49 24.86 -4.82
CA GLN A 489 20.17 24.42 -5.31
C GLN A 489 19.11 25.53 -5.32
N GLY A 490 19.38 26.69 -4.72
CA GLY A 490 18.43 27.81 -4.69
C GLY A 490 18.02 28.23 -3.27
N GLU A 491 17.24 29.30 -3.20
CA GLU A 491 16.58 29.71 -1.95
C GLU A 491 15.35 28.85 -1.68
N VAL A 492 15.02 28.69 -0.39
CA VAL A 492 13.87 27.92 0.08
C VAL A 492 12.96 28.85 0.85
N ALA A 493 11.67 28.84 0.51
CA ALA A 493 10.67 29.62 1.22
C ALA A 493 10.49 29.10 2.64
N ASN A 494 10.20 30.00 3.57
CA ASN A 494 9.90 29.64 4.95
C ASN A 494 8.65 28.75 5.02
N GLN A 495 8.70 27.74 5.90
CA GLN A 495 7.68 26.70 6.03
C GLN A 495 7.72 26.11 7.44
N ASP A 496 6.57 25.64 7.91
CA ASP A 496 6.41 25.10 9.26
C ASP A 496 5.36 23.98 9.28
N LEU A 497 5.65 22.88 8.60
CA LEU A 497 4.78 21.69 8.63
C LEU A 497 4.72 21.10 10.03
N HIS A 498 5.78 21.26 10.84
CA HIS A 498 5.78 20.97 12.26
C HIS A 498 4.76 21.79 13.08
N ALA A 499 4.18 22.87 12.59
CA ALA A 499 3.07 23.56 13.27
C ALA A 499 1.69 23.14 12.74
N THR A 500 1.62 22.17 11.84
CA THR A 500 0.36 21.73 11.22
C THR A 500 -0.61 21.23 12.28
N ASP A 501 -1.82 21.80 12.25
CA ASP A 501 -2.92 21.40 13.10
C ASP A 501 -3.41 19.98 12.78
N SER A 502 -4.29 19.47 13.64
CA SER A 502 -4.94 18.18 13.39
C SER A 502 -5.83 18.24 12.14
N LEU A 503 -5.62 17.29 11.22
CA LEU A 503 -6.33 17.14 9.94
C LEU A 503 -7.05 15.79 9.89
N ASP A 504 -8.15 15.73 9.14
CA ASP A 504 -8.84 14.48 8.80
C ASP A 504 -8.30 13.87 7.50
N MET A 505 -7.91 14.73 6.55
CA MET A 505 -7.38 14.34 5.25
C MET A 505 -6.15 15.18 4.89
N VAL A 506 -5.16 14.54 4.28
CA VAL A 506 -3.98 15.18 3.71
C VAL A 506 -3.97 14.92 2.20
N ILE A 507 -3.71 15.97 1.41
CA ILE A 507 -3.46 15.87 -0.02
C ILE A 507 -2.01 16.26 -0.27
N ILE A 508 -1.24 15.36 -0.89
CA ILE A 508 0.15 15.64 -1.30
C ILE A 508 0.18 15.81 -2.82
N VAL A 509 0.86 16.87 -3.29
CA VAL A 509 1.09 17.13 -4.73
C VAL A 509 2.58 17.16 -5.07
N PRO A 510 2.99 16.89 -6.33
CA PRO A 510 4.38 16.96 -6.76
C PRO A 510 5.07 18.30 -6.49
N SER A 511 6.40 18.26 -6.40
CA SER A 511 7.26 19.41 -6.14
C SER A 511 7.04 20.57 -7.11
N SER A 512 6.68 20.29 -8.37
CA SER A 512 6.42 21.31 -9.39
C SER A 512 5.24 22.22 -9.05
N GLY A 513 4.34 21.78 -8.15
CA GLY A 513 3.19 22.58 -7.69
C GLY A 513 2.11 22.79 -8.75
N LYS A 514 2.24 22.20 -9.95
CA LYS A 514 1.27 22.35 -11.07
C LYS A 514 -0.16 21.94 -10.70
N LEU A 515 -0.31 21.06 -9.71
CA LEU A 515 -1.57 20.47 -9.29
C LEU A 515 -2.21 21.16 -8.08
N LEU A 516 -1.53 22.14 -7.47
CA LEU A 516 -1.98 22.79 -6.23
C LEU A 516 -3.39 23.39 -6.33
N GLY A 517 -3.72 24.01 -7.46
CA GLY A 517 -5.03 24.65 -7.64
C GLY A 517 -6.18 23.64 -7.58
N GLU A 518 -6.02 22.47 -8.19
CA GLU A 518 -7.05 21.42 -8.19
C GLU A 518 -7.09 20.67 -6.85
N ALA A 519 -5.94 20.48 -6.19
CA ALA A 519 -5.88 19.97 -4.83
C ALA A 519 -6.64 20.86 -3.84
N GLN A 520 -6.47 22.19 -3.92
CA GLN A 520 -7.20 23.12 -3.07
C GLN A 520 -8.71 23.09 -3.34
N ARG A 521 -9.12 22.99 -4.63
CA ARG A 521 -10.55 22.86 -4.99
C ARG A 521 -11.19 21.62 -4.36
N LEU A 522 -10.48 20.49 -4.32
CA LEU A 522 -10.97 19.26 -3.70
C LEU A 522 -11.02 19.39 -2.16
N ALA A 523 -9.99 19.97 -1.56
CA ALA A 523 -9.94 20.24 -0.12
C ALA A 523 -11.13 21.12 0.33
N ASP A 524 -11.40 22.21 -0.39
CA ASP A 524 -12.52 23.11 -0.12
C ASP A 524 -13.87 22.38 -0.27
N ALA A 525 -13.98 21.47 -1.24
CA ALA A 525 -15.19 20.68 -1.44
C ALA A 525 -15.46 19.73 -0.26
N HIS A 526 -14.44 19.00 0.24
CA HIS A 526 -14.62 18.17 1.44
C HIS A 526 -14.92 19.00 2.68
N ALA A 527 -14.27 20.14 2.87
CA ALA A 527 -14.59 21.03 3.98
C ALA A 527 -16.07 21.46 3.93
N ARG A 528 -16.58 21.74 2.73
CA ARG A 528 -17.97 22.17 2.51
C ARG A 528 -19.01 21.04 2.63
N TYR A 529 -18.80 19.92 1.96
CA TYR A 529 -19.81 18.87 1.81
C TYR A 529 -19.72 17.79 2.89
N ASP A 530 -18.52 17.57 3.42
CA ASP A 530 -18.23 16.50 4.36
C ASP A 530 -17.81 16.99 5.76
N GLY A 531 -17.48 18.28 5.90
CA GLY A 531 -16.97 18.85 7.14
C GLY A 531 -15.56 18.38 7.52
N LEU A 532 -14.77 17.86 6.56
CA LEU A 532 -13.41 17.41 6.82
C LEU A 532 -12.43 18.59 6.93
N ARG A 533 -11.45 18.45 7.83
CA ARG A 533 -10.27 19.31 7.88
C ARG A 533 -9.23 18.75 6.91
N VAL A 534 -9.00 19.47 5.82
CA VAL A 534 -8.12 19.01 4.74
C VAL A 534 -6.92 19.95 4.61
N GLY A 535 -5.71 19.37 4.58
CA GLY A 535 -4.47 20.12 4.30
C GLY A 535 -3.87 19.70 2.95
N VAL A 536 -3.33 20.66 2.21
CA VAL A 536 -2.66 20.45 0.92
C VAL A 536 -1.18 20.81 1.05
N PHE A 537 -0.29 19.90 0.66
CA PHE A 537 1.16 20.06 0.82
C PHE A 537 1.91 19.67 -0.45
N ARG A 538 2.94 20.44 -0.83
CA ARG A 538 3.88 20.01 -1.88
C ARG A 538 4.90 19.04 -1.31
N ALA A 539 5.29 18.06 -2.12
CA ALA A 539 6.24 17.02 -1.77
C ALA A 539 7.59 17.59 -1.30
N ASP A 540 8.12 18.62 -1.97
CA ASP A 540 9.38 19.25 -1.60
C ASP A 540 9.35 19.88 -0.20
N GLN A 541 8.21 20.43 0.23
CA GLN A 541 8.06 20.98 1.58
C GLN A 541 8.17 19.88 2.64
N ILE A 542 7.57 18.72 2.37
CA ILE A 542 7.68 17.55 3.23
C ILE A 542 9.13 17.04 3.24
N TYR A 543 9.79 16.96 2.08
CA TYR A 543 11.20 16.54 2.05
C TYR A 543 12.09 17.47 2.86
N ASN A 544 11.86 18.78 2.77
CA ASN A 544 12.66 19.77 3.46
C ASN A 544 12.67 19.57 4.97
N GLU A 545 11.54 19.22 5.58
CA GLU A 545 11.43 19.07 7.03
C GLU A 545 11.65 17.61 7.50
N PHE A 546 11.30 16.60 6.69
CA PHE A 546 11.28 15.19 7.13
C PHE A 546 12.35 14.29 6.48
N SER A 547 13.11 14.78 5.49
CA SER A 547 14.23 14.05 4.86
C SER A 547 15.42 14.95 4.45
N SER A 548 15.67 16.04 5.19
CA SER A 548 16.78 16.96 4.91
C SER A 548 16.76 17.57 3.50
N GLY A 549 15.58 17.68 2.90
CA GLY A 549 15.40 18.18 1.52
C GLY A 549 15.75 17.17 0.43
N THR A 550 16.14 15.95 0.79
CA THR A 550 16.42 14.85 -0.14
C THR A 550 15.13 14.06 -0.37
N PRO A 551 14.70 13.81 -1.62
CA PRO A 551 13.54 12.97 -1.90
C PRO A 551 13.67 11.60 -1.21
N ASP A 552 12.64 11.20 -0.47
CA ASP A 552 12.51 9.89 0.17
C ASP A 552 11.02 9.63 0.46
N ALA A 553 10.49 8.49 0.02
CA ALA A 553 9.07 8.15 0.22
C ALA A 553 8.70 8.10 1.73
N THR A 554 9.65 7.73 2.58
CA THR A 554 9.47 7.70 4.05
C THR A 554 9.23 9.08 4.64
N ALA A 555 9.62 10.17 3.95
CA ALA A 555 9.31 11.53 4.40
C ALA A 555 7.80 11.78 4.46
N TYR A 556 7.04 11.31 3.46
CA TYR A 556 5.58 11.39 3.47
C TYR A 556 4.99 10.65 4.67
N ARG A 557 5.49 9.43 4.91
CA ARG A 557 5.05 8.59 6.02
C ARG A 557 5.38 9.21 7.38
N ARG A 558 6.57 9.83 7.53
CA ARG A 558 6.96 10.53 8.77
C ARG A 558 6.10 11.76 9.03
N PHE A 559 5.78 12.54 8.00
CA PHE A 559 4.84 13.66 8.13
C PHE A 559 3.46 13.18 8.60
N MET A 560 2.91 12.14 7.95
CA MET A 560 1.64 11.53 8.36
C MET A 560 1.69 10.98 9.78
N LYS A 561 2.81 10.36 10.16
CA LYS A 561 3.01 9.85 11.52
C LYS A 561 3.04 10.96 12.55
N MET A 562 3.69 12.09 12.27
CA MET A 562 3.68 13.23 13.18
C MET A 562 2.25 13.70 13.46
N LEU A 563 1.43 13.87 12.41
CA LEU A 563 0.03 14.26 12.56
C LEU A 563 -0.77 13.22 13.38
N TYR A 564 -0.52 11.95 13.12
CA TYR A 564 -1.15 10.83 13.81
C TYR A 564 -0.77 10.75 15.29
N ASP A 565 0.51 10.86 15.64
CA ASP A 565 0.98 10.77 17.01
C ASP A 565 0.49 11.98 17.84
N ARG A 566 0.49 13.18 17.26
CA ARG A 566 -0.01 14.41 17.90
C ARG A 566 -1.51 14.43 18.13
N ALA A 567 -2.27 13.64 17.38
CA ALA A 567 -3.70 13.56 17.59
C ALA A 567 -4.01 13.06 19.01
N THR A 568 -4.59 13.95 19.82
CA THR A 568 -4.94 13.70 21.22
C THR A 568 -6.11 12.73 21.38
N THR A 569 -6.89 12.53 20.32
CA THR A 569 -8.00 11.56 20.25
C THR A 569 -8.03 10.91 18.88
N ASP A 570 -8.61 9.71 18.79
CA ASP A 570 -8.78 8.99 17.52
C ASP A 570 -9.58 9.81 16.48
N ALA A 571 -10.61 10.54 16.93
CA ALA A 571 -11.40 11.43 16.09
C ALA A 571 -10.62 12.64 15.53
N ARG A 572 -9.44 12.94 16.10
CA ARG A 572 -8.54 14.00 15.64
C ARG A 572 -7.37 13.46 14.82
N ALA A 573 -7.22 12.14 14.71
CA ALA A 573 -6.16 11.55 13.91
C ALA A 573 -6.52 11.59 12.41
N PRO A 574 -5.52 11.74 11.51
CA PRO A 574 -5.76 11.64 10.09
C PRO A 574 -6.42 10.30 9.75
N ARG A 575 -7.34 10.35 8.80
CA ARG A 575 -8.12 9.21 8.32
C ARG A 575 -7.83 8.89 6.86
N TYR A 576 -7.45 9.90 6.08
CA TYR A 576 -7.27 9.77 4.64
C TYR A 576 -6.01 10.47 4.15
N LEU A 577 -5.33 9.85 3.19
CA LEU A 577 -4.23 10.42 2.42
C LEU A 577 -4.55 10.28 0.94
N LEU A 578 -4.59 11.41 0.23
CA LEU A 578 -4.66 11.44 -1.22
C LEU A 578 -3.31 11.86 -1.79
N LEU A 579 -2.70 10.99 -2.59
CA LEU A 579 -1.56 11.34 -3.43
C LEU A 579 -2.10 11.88 -4.76
N MET A 580 -2.15 13.21 -4.89
CA MET A 580 -2.58 13.87 -6.12
C MET A 580 -1.36 14.12 -7.01
N GLY A 581 -0.97 13.09 -7.75
CA GLY A 581 0.18 13.06 -8.64
C GLY A 581 0.42 11.64 -9.12
N ASP A 582 0.92 11.49 -10.33
CA ASP A 582 1.37 10.18 -10.83
C ASP A 582 2.69 9.74 -10.16
N CYS A 583 3.16 8.52 -10.40
CA CYS A 583 4.45 8.03 -9.91
C CYS A 583 5.21 7.21 -10.96
N ALA A 584 6.48 6.94 -10.68
CA ALA A 584 7.35 6.12 -11.51
C ALA A 584 7.99 5.03 -10.65
N TRP A 585 7.95 3.77 -11.09
CA TRP A 585 8.67 2.67 -10.43
C TRP A 585 10.17 2.99 -10.26
N ASP A 586 10.75 3.69 -11.24
CA ASP A 586 12.06 4.30 -11.15
C ASP A 586 11.96 5.71 -10.58
N ASN A 587 11.87 5.79 -9.25
CA ASN A 587 11.74 7.05 -8.50
C ASN A 587 12.85 8.07 -8.83
N ARG A 588 14.05 7.61 -9.23
CA ARG A 588 15.19 8.47 -9.59
C ARG A 588 15.20 8.86 -11.07
N MET A 589 14.35 8.22 -11.88
CA MET A 589 14.24 8.38 -13.32
C MET A 589 15.57 8.18 -14.07
N LEU A 590 16.34 7.16 -13.69
CA LEU A 590 17.66 6.87 -14.28
C LEU A 590 17.58 5.99 -15.53
N SER A 591 16.60 5.10 -15.58
CA SER A 591 16.37 4.16 -16.67
C SER A 591 16.05 4.86 -17.98
N THR A 592 16.29 4.18 -19.10
CA THR A 592 16.01 4.69 -20.45
C THR A 592 14.54 5.08 -20.65
N THR A 593 13.62 4.39 -19.98
CA THR A 593 12.18 4.67 -20.00
C THR A 593 11.85 5.99 -19.31
N TRP A 594 12.53 6.32 -18.19
CA TRP A 594 12.14 7.45 -17.35
C TRP A 594 13.01 8.69 -17.48
N LYS A 595 14.27 8.59 -17.93
CA LYS A 595 15.24 9.72 -17.96
C LYS A 595 14.84 10.97 -18.74
N SER A 596 13.78 10.93 -19.55
CA SER A 596 13.23 12.10 -20.25
C SER A 596 12.16 12.85 -19.44
N HIS A 597 11.76 12.33 -18.28
CA HIS A 597 10.75 12.91 -17.39
C HIS A 597 11.42 13.75 -16.30
N SER A 598 10.63 14.57 -15.61
CA SER A 598 11.09 15.37 -14.48
C SER A 598 10.53 14.79 -13.19
N ALA A 599 11.41 14.43 -12.25
CA ALA A 599 11.00 13.93 -10.94
C ALA A 599 10.11 14.92 -10.17
N ASP A 600 10.22 16.23 -10.45
CA ASP A 600 9.40 17.25 -9.81
C ASP A 600 7.91 17.20 -10.21
N ASP A 601 7.58 16.57 -11.34
CA ASP A 601 6.21 16.42 -11.83
C ASP A 601 5.50 15.17 -11.30
N TYR A 602 6.21 14.32 -10.56
CA TYR A 602 5.71 13.06 -10.05
C TYR A 602 5.81 13.02 -8.52
N LEU A 603 4.98 12.19 -7.90
CA LEU A 603 5.13 11.78 -6.50
C LEU A 603 5.92 10.48 -6.44
N LEU A 604 6.69 10.30 -5.37
CA LEU A 604 7.35 9.03 -5.11
C LEU A 604 6.33 7.92 -4.85
N CYS A 605 6.68 6.70 -5.25
CA CYS A 605 5.98 5.47 -4.86
C CYS A 605 6.90 4.58 -4.02
N TYR A 606 6.28 3.73 -3.18
CA TYR A 606 7.01 2.69 -2.45
C TYR A 606 6.96 1.39 -3.25
N GLU A 607 8.11 0.98 -3.77
CA GLU A 607 8.30 -0.25 -4.53
C GLU A 607 8.79 -1.39 -3.62
N SER A 608 8.71 -2.63 -4.07
CA SER A 608 9.29 -3.79 -3.39
C SER A 608 10.81 -3.92 -3.62
N GLU A 609 11.54 -4.57 -2.70
CA GLU A 609 12.94 -4.97 -2.96
C GLU A 609 13.07 -5.92 -4.16
N ASN A 610 12.08 -6.80 -4.36
CA ASN A 610 12.04 -7.64 -5.55
C ASN A 610 11.83 -6.78 -6.81
N SER A 611 12.73 -6.91 -7.78
CA SER A 611 12.70 -6.16 -9.05
C SER A 611 12.74 -7.10 -10.26
N PHE A 612 12.20 -8.31 -10.10
CA PHE A 612 12.34 -9.41 -11.06
C PHE A 612 11.03 -10.08 -11.48
N SER A 613 10.00 -10.04 -10.65
CA SER A 613 8.85 -10.93 -10.80
C SER A 613 7.54 -10.18 -10.70
N ASP A 614 6.61 -10.47 -11.61
CA ASP A 614 5.28 -9.87 -11.63
C ASP A 614 4.48 -10.18 -10.35
N THR A 615 4.65 -11.38 -9.78
CA THR A 615 3.88 -11.81 -8.60
C THR A 615 4.51 -11.41 -7.27
N ARG A 616 5.76 -10.94 -7.27
CA ARG A 616 6.49 -10.56 -6.05
C ARG A 616 6.92 -9.10 -6.02
N CYS A 617 6.93 -8.45 -7.18
CA CYS A 617 7.12 -7.03 -7.30
C CYS A 617 5.80 -6.33 -7.01
N TYR A 618 5.83 -5.19 -6.33
CA TYR A 618 4.63 -4.42 -6.04
C TYR A 618 4.93 -2.93 -5.81
N VAL A 619 3.94 -2.12 -6.15
CA VAL A 619 3.81 -0.71 -5.72
C VAL A 619 2.74 -0.63 -4.63
N MET A 620 3.11 -0.13 -3.44
CA MET A 620 2.24 -0.18 -2.26
C MET A 620 1.97 1.21 -1.67
N GLU A 621 0.80 1.76 -2.00
CA GLU A 621 0.30 3.02 -1.44
C GLU A 621 0.06 2.96 0.07
N ASP A 622 -0.37 1.81 0.60
CA ASP A 622 -0.65 1.63 2.02
C ASP A 622 0.58 1.86 2.92
N TYR A 623 1.80 1.77 2.37
CA TYR A 623 3.04 2.03 3.10
C TYR A 623 3.00 3.38 3.83
N PHE A 624 2.43 4.40 3.18
CA PHE A 624 2.30 5.74 3.75
C PHE A 624 1.30 5.83 4.91
N GLY A 625 0.48 4.79 5.09
CA GLY A 625 -0.49 4.67 6.17
C GLY A 625 -0.08 3.73 7.31
N LEU A 626 1.13 3.18 7.30
CA LEU A 626 1.66 2.35 8.39
C LEU A 626 2.26 3.26 9.48
N LEU A 627 1.47 3.75 10.43
CA LEU A 627 1.89 4.86 11.31
C LEU A 627 2.21 4.43 12.74
N ASP A 628 1.90 3.20 13.13
CA ASP A 628 2.17 2.72 14.47
C ASP A 628 3.67 2.43 14.70
N ASP A 629 4.13 2.66 15.94
CA ASP A 629 5.54 2.38 16.28
C ASP A 629 5.83 0.88 16.16
N GLY A 630 6.88 0.54 15.41
CA GLY A 630 7.28 -0.83 15.11
C GLY A 630 6.92 -1.31 13.70
N GLU A 631 6.13 -0.54 12.93
CA GLU A 631 5.76 -0.88 11.56
C GLU A 631 6.81 -0.45 10.53
N GLY A 632 6.81 -1.11 9.37
CA GLY A 632 7.72 -0.92 8.24
C GLY A 632 8.71 -2.06 8.01
N VAL A 633 8.70 -3.11 8.85
CA VAL A 633 9.61 -4.26 8.71
C VAL A 633 9.02 -5.31 7.78
N SER A 634 7.70 -5.50 7.85
CA SER A 634 7.02 -6.52 7.05
C SER A 634 5.68 -5.99 6.57
N PRO A 635 5.67 -5.15 5.51
CA PRO A 635 4.44 -4.53 5.01
C PRO A 635 3.34 -5.55 4.65
N ILE A 636 3.72 -6.80 4.34
CA ILE A 636 2.79 -7.90 4.07
C ILE A 636 1.93 -8.27 5.30
N LEU A 637 2.46 -8.14 6.53
CA LEU A 637 1.78 -8.47 7.80
C LEU A 637 1.22 -7.26 8.56
N GLU A 638 1.51 -6.06 8.10
CA GLU A 638 1.16 -4.83 8.81
C GLU A 638 -0.24 -4.33 8.40
N LYS A 639 -0.87 -3.58 9.32
CA LYS A 639 -2.26 -3.13 9.23
C LYS A 639 -2.26 -1.62 9.06
N THR A 640 -2.63 -1.15 7.87
CA THR A 640 -2.65 0.30 7.59
C THR A 640 -3.66 1.05 8.46
N ASP A 641 -3.28 2.24 8.94
CA ASP A 641 -4.02 3.05 9.91
C ASP A 641 -5.01 4.03 9.28
N LEU A 642 -4.84 4.32 7.99
CA LEU A 642 -5.62 5.30 7.23
C LEU A 642 -5.92 4.81 5.80
N GLY A 643 -6.97 5.37 5.19
CA GLY A 643 -7.32 5.06 3.80
C GLY A 643 -6.47 5.87 2.83
N VAL A 644 -5.77 5.20 1.92
CA VAL A 644 -4.92 5.84 0.91
C VAL A 644 -5.55 5.72 -0.48
N GLY A 645 -5.50 6.78 -1.27
CA GLY A 645 -5.85 6.76 -2.69
C GLY A 645 -4.91 7.66 -3.50
N ARG A 646 -4.88 7.44 -4.81
CA ARG A 646 -4.04 8.21 -5.75
C ARG A 646 -4.86 8.79 -6.89
N PHE A 647 -4.55 10.02 -7.29
CA PHE A 647 -4.91 10.55 -8.61
C PHE A 647 -3.67 10.44 -9.51
N PRO A 648 -3.64 9.55 -10.51
CA PRO A 648 -2.48 9.35 -11.37
C PRO A 648 -2.44 10.45 -12.44
N VAL A 649 -2.04 11.65 -12.05
CA VAL A 649 -2.12 12.86 -12.89
C VAL A 649 -0.79 13.60 -12.88
N THR A 650 -0.38 14.11 -14.04
CA THR A 650 0.84 14.95 -14.16
C THR A 650 0.51 16.37 -14.61
N THR A 651 -0.72 16.58 -15.10
CA THR A 651 -1.19 17.86 -15.61
C THR A 651 -2.39 18.40 -14.83
N GLN A 652 -2.56 19.72 -14.85
CA GLN A 652 -3.72 20.38 -14.26
C GLN A 652 -5.05 19.92 -14.90
N ALA A 653 -5.04 19.61 -16.21
CA ALA A 653 -6.25 19.19 -16.92
C ALA A 653 -6.75 17.81 -16.46
N GLU A 654 -5.84 16.87 -16.27
CA GLU A 654 -6.13 15.53 -15.72
C GLU A 654 -6.62 15.64 -14.27
N ALA A 655 -5.93 16.42 -13.43
CA ALA A 655 -6.34 16.66 -12.05
C ALA A 655 -7.76 17.27 -12.00
N ARG A 656 -8.02 18.27 -12.84
CA ARG A 656 -9.34 18.90 -12.97
C ARG A 656 -10.42 17.90 -13.34
N ALA A 657 -10.13 16.97 -14.27
CA ALA A 657 -11.09 15.95 -14.66
C ALA A 657 -11.50 15.07 -13.48
N MET A 658 -10.54 14.59 -12.68
CA MET A 658 -10.84 13.76 -11.51
C MET A 658 -11.53 14.56 -10.38
N VAL A 659 -11.07 15.79 -10.11
CA VAL A 659 -11.68 16.67 -9.09
C VAL A 659 -13.11 17.04 -9.44
N ASP A 660 -13.41 17.38 -10.70
CA ASP A 660 -14.76 17.71 -11.15
C ASP A 660 -15.73 16.53 -10.93
N LYS A 661 -15.28 15.29 -11.17
CA LYS A 661 -16.06 14.07 -10.90
C LYS A 661 -16.37 13.89 -9.41
N CYS A 662 -15.36 14.06 -8.55
CA CYS A 662 -15.52 13.94 -7.10
C CYS A 662 -16.49 14.99 -6.55
N ILE A 663 -16.35 16.25 -6.97
CA ILE A 663 -17.25 17.34 -6.57
C ILE A 663 -18.68 17.06 -7.05
N ALA A 664 -18.88 16.64 -8.30
CA ALA A 664 -20.21 16.33 -8.83
C ALA A 664 -20.90 15.19 -8.06
N PHE A 665 -20.12 14.20 -7.59
CA PHE A 665 -20.63 13.11 -6.76
C PHE A 665 -21.00 13.59 -5.36
N MET A 666 -20.13 14.35 -4.68
CA MET A 666 -20.40 14.94 -3.35
C MET A 666 -21.61 15.87 -3.35
N SER A 667 -21.72 16.72 -4.39
CA SER A 667 -22.84 17.66 -4.53
C SER A 667 -24.12 17.01 -5.04
N ARG A 668 -24.10 15.71 -5.37
CA ARG A 668 -25.24 14.93 -5.88
C ARG A 668 -25.85 15.50 -7.17
N SER A 669 -25.04 16.14 -8.00
CA SER A 669 -25.50 16.78 -9.24
C SER A 669 -26.17 15.79 -10.18
N ASN A 670 -25.65 14.55 -10.21
CA ASN A 670 -26.12 13.47 -11.09
C ASN A 670 -26.88 12.38 -10.31
N ALA A 671 -27.46 12.68 -9.15
CA ALA A 671 -28.26 11.71 -8.39
C ALA A 671 -29.38 11.08 -9.24
N GLY A 672 -29.59 9.78 -9.10
CA GLY A 672 -30.47 9.01 -10.00
C GLY A 672 -30.46 7.51 -9.73
N ALA A 673 -31.39 6.79 -10.37
CA ALA A 673 -31.62 5.36 -10.14
C ALA A 673 -30.38 4.48 -10.41
N TRP A 674 -29.44 4.95 -11.24
CA TRP A 674 -28.16 4.29 -11.48
C TRP A 674 -27.36 4.05 -10.19
N LYS A 675 -27.52 4.90 -9.16
CA LYS A 675 -26.90 4.72 -7.84
C LYS A 675 -27.51 3.58 -7.02
N ASN A 676 -28.59 2.96 -7.48
CA ASN A 676 -29.15 1.75 -6.89
C ASN A 676 -28.72 0.46 -7.62
N LEU A 677 -27.88 0.56 -8.66
CA LEU A 677 -27.44 -0.56 -9.47
C LEU A 677 -26.04 -1.03 -9.07
N VAL A 678 -25.86 -2.34 -8.92
CA VAL A 678 -24.55 -2.99 -8.79
C VAL A 678 -24.45 -4.09 -9.84
N PHE A 679 -23.49 -3.97 -10.74
CA PHE A 679 -23.19 -5.00 -11.73
C PHE A 679 -22.06 -5.89 -11.22
N VAL A 680 -22.30 -7.21 -11.24
CA VAL A 680 -21.31 -8.22 -10.89
C VAL A 680 -21.04 -9.09 -12.11
N LEU A 681 -19.81 -9.01 -12.59
CA LEU A 681 -19.35 -9.55 -13.87
C LEU A 681 -18.39 -10.72 -13.60
N GLY A 682 -18.61 -11.84 -14.30
CA GLY A 682 -17.83 -13.07 -14.11
C GLY A 682 -17.34 -13.65 -15.42
N ASP A 683 -16.02 -13.79 -15.54
CA ASP A 683 -15.35 -14.41 -16.69
C ASP A 683 -15.57 -15.92 -16.77
N ASP A 684 -15.62 -16.49 -17.98
CA ASP A 684 -15.74 -17.94 -18.19
C ASP A 684 -14.37 -18.66 -18.13
N GLY A 685 -14.38 -19.99 -18.18
CA GLY A 685 -13.17 -20.80 -18.04
C GLY A 685 -12.91 -21.31 -16.62
N ASP A 686 -11.69 -21.82 -16.40
CA ASP A 686 -11.13 -22.18 -15.08
C ASP A 686 -12.03 -23.03 -14.17
N GLN A 687 -12.77 -23.96 -14.79
CA GLN A 687 -13.76 -24.79 -14.09
C GLN A 687 -14.79 -23.95 -13.30
N ASN A 688 -15.26 -22.86 -13.92
CA ASN A 688 -16.24 -21.90 -13.41
C ASN A 688 -15.79 -21.09 -12.19
N SER A 689 -14.50 -21.07 -11.86
CA SER A 689 -14.02 -20.45 -10.61
C SER A 689 -14.27 -18.94 -10.51
N HIS A 690 -14.10 -18.20 -11.62
CA HIS A 690 -14.37 -16.76 -11.65
C HIS A 690 -15.86 -16.43 -11.54
N MET A 691 -16.72 -17.09 -12.33
CA MET A 691 -18.18 -16.93 -12.21
C MET A 691 -18.70 -17.32 -10.82
N SER A 692 -18.18 -18.40 -10.23
CA SER A 692 -18.53 -18.77 -8.86
C SER A 692 -18.14 -17.70 -7.85
N SER A 693 -16.92 -17.17 -7.96
CA SER A 693 -16.42 -16.12 -7.07
C SER A 693 -17.24 -14.84 -7.21
N ALA A 694 -17.60 -14.47 -8.44
CA ALA A 694 -18.48 -13.35 -8.74
C ALA A 694 -19.87 -13.55 -8.11
N ASP A 695 -20.44 -14.75 -8.21
CA ASP A 695 -21.76 -15.07 -7.65
C ASP A 695 -21.80 -15.00 -6.12
N GLU A 696 -20.73 -15.40 -5.45
CA GLU A 696 -20.60 -15.23 -3.99
C GLU A 696 -20.62 -13.76 -3.57
N VAL A 697 -19.92 -12.89 -4.29
CA VAL A 697 -19.91 -11.45 -4.04
C VAL A 697 -21.30 -10.87 -4.32
N ALA A 698 -21.94 -11.28 -5.43
CA ALA A 698 -23.29 -10.84 -5.78
C ALA A 698 -24.32 -11.21 -4.70
N GLU A 699 -24.30 -12.45 -4.20
CA GLU A 699 -25.19 -12.89 -3.13
C GLU A 699 -24.91 -12.19 -1.81
N GLN A 700 -23.64 -11.92 -1.48
CA GLN A 700 -23.28 -11.15 -0.30
C GLN A 700 -23.89 -9.74 -0.35
N VAL A 701 -23.75 -9.04 -1.48
CA VAL A 701 -24.33 -7.70 -1.66
C VAL A 701 -25.85 -7.76 -1.58
N ARG A 702 -26.48 -8.74 -2.26
CA ARG A 702 -27.95 -8.91 -2.25
C ARG A 702 -28.51 -9.14 -0.84
N LEU A 703 -27.82 -9.92 -0.01
CA LEU A 703 -28.23 -10.21 1.36
C LEU A 703 -27.95 -9.06 2.32
N GLY A 704 -26.79 -8.40 2.19
CA GLY A 704 -26.41 -7.27 3.04
C GLY A 704 -27.16 -5.97 2.71
N CYS A 705 -27.55 -5.79 1.45
CA CYS A 705 -28.17 -4.58 0.93
C CYS A 705 -29.38 -4.90 0.03
N PRO A 706 -30.47 -5.44 0.57
CA PRO A 706 -31.58 -5.91 -0.26
C PRO A 706 -32.35 -4.79 -0.99
N GLY A 707 -32.18 -3.51 -0.62
CA GLY A 707 -32.73 -2.38 -1.40
C GLY A 707 -32.02 -2.17 -2.75
N THR A 708 -30.84 -2.76 -2.96
CA THR A 708 -30.02 -2.61 -4.16
C THR A 708 -30.40 -3.59 -5.25
N GLU A 709 -30.38 -3.12 -6.48
CA GLU A 709 -30.59 -3.93 -7.68
C GLU A 709 -29.24 -4.52 -8.13
N VAL A 710 -29.06 -5.82 -7.90
CA VAL A 710 -27.84 -6.55 -8.28
C VAL A 710 -28.06 -7.23 -9.63
N HIS A 711 -27.23 -6.90 -10.61
CA HIS A 711 -27.25 -7.48 -11.96
C HIS A 711 -26.07 -8.43 -12.13
N LYS A 712 -26.35 -9.69 -12.45
CA LYS A 712 -25.33 -10.73 -12.68
C LYS A 712 -25.08 -10.89 -14.18
N VAL A 713 -23.83 -10.68 -14.62
CA VAL A 713 -23.42 -10.86 -16.02
C VAL A 713 -22.26 -11.83 -16.07
N TYR A 714 -22.57 -13.11 -16.28
CA TYR A 714 -21.57 -14.17 -16.36
C TYR A 714 -21.39 -14.59 -17.81
N TRP A 715 -20.14 -14.62 -18.30
CA TRP A 715 -19.86 -14.75 -19.72
C TRP A 715 -20.52 -15.99 -20.32
N ASP A 716 -20.47 -17.08 -19.58
CA ASP A 716 -20.98 -18.37 -20.00
C ASP A 716 -22.52 -18.46 -20.05
N ALA A 717 -23.25 -17.47 -19.52
CA ALA A 717 -24.70 -17.36 -19.70
C ALA A 717 -25.08 -16.91 -21.14
N TYR A 718 -24.15 -16.25 -21.83
CA TYR A 718 -24.36 -15.67 -23.16
C TYR A 718 -23.76 -16.53 -24.27
N GLN A 719 -24.21 -16.29 -25.50
CA GLN A 719 -23.70 -17.02 -26.67
C GLN A 719 -22.28 -16.57 -27.02
N ARG A 720 -21.32 -17.51 -26.98
CA ARG A 720 -19.96 -17.26 -27.49
C ARG A 720 -19.95 -17.26 -29.02
N VAL A 721 -19.25 -16.31 -29.60
CA VAL A 721 -18.96 -16.24 -31.04
C VAL A 721 -17.48 -16.53 -31.26
N SER A 722 -17.19 -17.64 -31.94
CA SER A 722 -15.83 -18.09 -32.23
C SER A 722 -15.45 -17.76 -33.68
N THR A 723 -14.31 -17.09 -33.85
CA THR A 723 -13.67 -16.83 -35.15
C THR A 723 -12.34 -17.58 -35.23
N ILE A 724 -11.66 -17.54 -36.39
CA ILE A 724 -10.31 -18.10 -36.55
C ILE A 724 -9.30 -17.39 -35.61
N LYS A 725 -9.57 -16.13 -35.23
CA LYS A 725 -8.63 -15.31 -34.46
C LYS A 725 -8.90 -15.32 -32.95
N SER A 726 -10.16 -15.33 -32.54
CA SER A 726 -10.53 -15.28 -31.13
C SER A 726 -11.96 -15.74 -30.86
N ASN A 727 -12.23 -16.03 -29.59
CA ASN A 727 -13.58 -16.08 -29.02
C ASN A 727 -14.01 -14.68 -28.59
N THR A 728 -15.31 -14.38 -28.68
CA THR A 728 -15.89 -13.08 -28.28
C THR A 728 -17.28 -13.26 -27.70
N TYR A 729 -17.74 -12.28 -26.92
CA TYR A 729 -19.12 -12.17 -26.42
C TYR A 729 -19.76 -10.84 -26.84
N PRO A 730 -20.23 -10.68 -28.10
CA PRO A 730 -20.70 -9.40 -28.63
C PRO A 730 -21.90 -8.80 -27.88
N GLU A 731 -22.78 -9.65 -27.36
CA GLU A 731 -23.95 -9.22 -26.57
C GLU A 731 -23.51 -8.56 -25.26
N ILE A 732 -22.54 -9.17 -24.57
CA ILE A 732 -21.97 -8.64 -23.33
C ILE A 732 -21.22 -7.33 -23.60
N THR A 733 -20.37 -7.28 -24.62
CA THR A 733 -19.68 -6.05 -25.01
C THR A 733 -20.67 -4.92 -25.28
N SER A 734 -21.77 -5.20 -25.98
CA SER A 734 -22.81 -4.21 -26.28
C SER A 734 -23.58 -3.77 -25.03
N LEU A 735 -23.88 -4.70 -24.12
CA LEU A 735 -24.50 -4.41 -22.82
C LEU A 735 -23.61 -3.49 -21.99
N LEU A 736 -22.34 -3.86 -21.81
CA LEU A 736 -21.43 -3.14 -20.93
C LEU A 736 -21.04 -1.76 -21.48
N ARG A 737 -20.81 -1.62 -22.79
CA ARG A 737 -20.59 -0.30 -23.42
C ARG A 737 -21.76 0.65 -23.19
N ARG A 738 -22.99 0.15 -23.26
CA ARG A 738 -24.19 0.93 -22.94
C ARG A 738 -24.23 1.28 -21.46
N GLN A 739 -23.98 0.31 -20.59
CA GLN A 739 -23.99 0.50 -19.14
C GLN A 739 -22.93 1.50 -18.67
N MET A 740 -21.78 1.58 -19.35
CA MET A 740 -20.75 2.59 -19.08
C MET A 740 -21.25 4.03 -19.31
N GLY A 741 -22.22 4.23 -20.21
CA GLY A 741 -22.87 5.53 -20.42
C GLY A 741 -24.05 5.79 -19.50
N GLU A 742 -24.84 4.76 -19.20
CA GLU A 742 -26.00 4.84 -18.29
C GLU A 742 -25.60 4.94 -16.81
N GLY A 743 -24.45 4.36 -16.46
CA GLY A 743 -23.85 4.32 -15.13
C GLY A 743 -24.43 3.26 -14.21
N ALA A 744 -23.66 2.90 -13.18
CA ALA A 744 -24.08 2.07 -12.05
C ALA A 744 -23.33 2.56 -10.80
N LEU A 745 -23.79 2.24 -9.59
CA LEU A 745 -23.02 2.61 -8.40
C LEU A 745 -21.67 1.90 -8.39
N VAL A 746 -21.69 0.59 -8.69
CA VAL A 746 -20.50 -0.26 -8.76
C VAL A 746 -20.54 -1.15 -10.00
N MET A 747 -19.41 -1.22 -10.69
CA MET A 747 -19.11 -2.22 -11.73
C MET A 747 -18.03 -3.15 -11.18
N ASN A 748 -18.37 -4.39 -10.87
CA ASN A 748 -17.47 -5.33 -10.19
C ASN A 748 -17.14 -6.51 -11.12
N TYR A 749 -15.88 -6.63 -11.53
CA TYR A 749 -15.40 -7.68 -12.43
C TYR A 749 -14.49 -8.68 -11.71
N THR A 750 -14.73 -9.97 -11.93
CA THR A 750 -13.86 -11.07 -11.47
C THR A 750 -13.49 -11.96 -12.66
N GLY A 751 -12.19 -12.10 -12.95
CA GLY A 751 -11.74 -12.82 -14.14
C GLY A 751 -10.28 -12.61 -14.50
N HIS A 752 -9.95 -12.96 -15.75
CA HIS A 752 -8.66 -12.63 -16.34
C HIS A 752 -8.63 -11.18 -16.80
N ALA A 753 -7.47 -10.55 -16.74
CA ALA A 753 -7.26 -9.27 -17.37
C ALA A 753 -5.79 -9.11 -17.76
N ALA A 754 -5.57 -8.13 -18.61
CA ALA A 754 -4.29 -7.54 -18.88
C ALA A 754 -4.45 -6.02 -18.83
N THR A 755 -3.35 -5.29 -18.93
CA THR A 755 -3.38 -3.82 -18.95
C THR A 755 -4.35 -3.24 -19.99
N TYR A 756 -4.53 -3.94 -21.12
CA TYR A 756 -5.31 -3.44 -22.25
C TYR A 756 -6.70 -4.06 -22.41
N CYS A 757 -7.07 -5.10 -21.65
CA CYS A 757 -8.38 -5.77 -21.79
C CYS A 757 -8.88 -6.53 -20.55
N LEU A 758 -10.21 -6.69 -20.47
CA LEU A 758 -10.88 -7.63 -19.56
C LEU A 758 -11.27 -8.90 -20.33
N SER A 759 -10.89 -10.05 -19.76
CA SER A 759 -10.97 -11.42 -20.29
C SER A 759 -10.16 -11.73 -21.57
N HIS A 760 -9.97 -13.03 -21.84
CA HIS A 760 -9.33 -13.51 -23.08
C HIS A 760 -10.16 -13.20 -24.35
N GLU A 761 -11.45 -12.89 -24.18
CA GLU A 761 -12.43 -12.57 -25.22
C GLU A 761 -12.50 -11.08 -25.53
N PHE A 762 -11.68 -10.25 -24.88
CA PHE A 762 -11.58 -8.81 -25.10
C PHE A 762 -12.90 -8.06 -24.94
N VAL A 763 -13.68 -8.40 -23.91
CA VAL A 763 -15.05 -7.87 -23.77
C VAL A 763 -15.07 -6.36 -23.58
N LEU A 764 -14.12 -5.84 -22.80
CA LEU A 764 -13.82 -4.40 -22.69
C LEU A 764 -12.31 -4.20 -22.83
N GLN A 765 -11.91 -3.13 -23.51
CA GLN A 765 -10.52 -2.75 -23.77
C GLN A 765 -10.26 -1.30 -23.34
N THR A 766 -9.00 -0.88 -23.27
CA THR A 766 -8.61 0.50 -22.92
C THR A 766 -9.36 1.58 -23.70
N GLU A 767 -9.59 1.37 -25.00
CA GLU A 767 -10.36 2.29 -25.86
C GLU A 767 -11.82 2.44 -25.40
N ASP A 768 -12.43 1.39 -24.85
CA ASP A 768 -13.81 1.48 -24.33
C ASP A 768 -13.87 2.42 -23.12
N PHE A 769 -12.84 2.45 -22.28
CA PHE A 769 -12.76 3.33 -21.12
C PHE A 769 -12.41 4.77 -21.50
N SER A 770 -11.49 4.98 -22.44
CA SER A 770 -11.10 6.32 -22.91
C SER A 770 -12.18 7.00 -23.76
N SER A 771 -12.97 6.22 -24.50
CA SER A 771 -14.05 6.70 -25.36
C SER A 771 -15.43 6.72 -24.69
N ALA A 772 -15.59 6.14 -23.49
CA ALA A 772 -16.83 6.18 -22.74
C ALA A 772 -17.33 7.63 -22.52
N ARG A 773 -18.65 7.81 -22.58
CA ARG A 773 -19.32 9.10 -22.39
C ARG A 773 -20.47 8.93 -21.41
N GLY A 774 -20.51 9.75 -20.37
CA GLY A 774 -21.56 9.67 -19.35
C GLY A 774 -21.22 10.49 -18.12
N GLN A 775 -22.26 10.97 -17.42
CA GLN A 775 -22.11 11.72 -16.17
C GLN A 775 -22.42 10.86 -14.93
N ASN A 776 -22.92 9.64 -15.15
CA ASN A 776 -23.23 8.65 -14.12
C ASN A 776 -22.04 7.71 -13.97
N LEU A 777 -21.13 8.06 -13.09
CA LEU A 777 -19.80 7.46 -13.04
C LEU A 777 -19.72 6.37 -11.96
N PRO A 778 -19.46 5.10 -12.33
CA PRO A 778 -19.32 4.02 -11.37
C PRO A 778 -17.98 4.06 -10.62
N LEU A 779 -17.98 3.45 -9.44
CA LEU A 779 -16.77 2.84 -8.88
C LEU A 779 -16.54 1.51 -9.62
N TRP A 780 -15.38 1.37 -10.24
CA TRP A 780 -14.95 0.08 -10.80
C TRP A 780 -14.17 -0.72 -9.77
N VAL A 781 -14.50 -2.00 -9.67
CA VAL A 781 -13.80 -2.98 -8.84
C VAL A 781 -13.34 -4.12 -9.74
N THR A 782 -12.05 -4.43 -9.76
CA THR A 782 -11.52 -5.54 -10.56
C THR A 782 -10.72 -6.51 -9.71
N ALA A 783 -11.20 -7.75 -9.67
CA ALA A 783 -10.54 -8.89 -9.08
C ALA A 783 -9.84 -9.71 -10.18
N ALA A 784 -8.86 -9.09 -10.84
CA ALA A 784 -8.16 -9.57 -12.04
C ALA A 784 -6.72 -9.02 -12.07
N CYS A 785 -5.83 -9.59 -12.89
CA CYS A 785 -4.42 -9.21 -12.99
C CYS A 785 -4.18 -7.90 -13.77
N ASP A 786 -3.15 -7.14 -13.39
CA ASP A 786 -2.51 -6.08 -14.19
C ASP A 786 -3.44 -4.98 -14.75
N VAL A 787 -4.56 -4.70 -14.09
CA VAL A 787 -5.56 -3.78 -14.63
C VAL A 787 -5.11 -2.32 -14.54
N MET A 788 -4.24 -2.00 -13.56
CA MET A 788 -3.83 -0.63 -13.27
C MET A 788 -2.38 -0.50 -12.74
N PRO A 789 -1.35 -1.01 -13.44
CA PRO A 789 0.06 -0.70 -13.13
C PRO A 789 0.38 0.78 -13.41
N PHE A 790 -0.10 1.66 -12.54
CA PHE A 790 -0.02 3.13 -12.67
C PHE A 790 1.40 3.69 -12.47
N ASP A 791 2.32 2.88 -11.98
CA ASP A 791 3.72 3.24 -11.77
C ASP A 791 4.59 3.06 -13.03
N GLY A 792 4.00 2.53 -14.12
CA GLY A 792 4.63 2.34 -15.42
C GLY A 792 4.09 3.28 -16.49
N GLN A 793 4.67 3.23 -17.70
CA GLN A 793 4.23 4.08 -18.85
C GLN A 793 3.25 3.38 -19.80
N THR A 794 2.96 2.09 -19.56
CA THR A 794 2.05 1.33 -20.41
C THR A 794 0.62 1.74 -20.10
N ALA A 795 -0.08 2.28 -21.10
CA ALA A 795 -1.49 2.61 -20.98
C ALA A 795 -2.29 1.41 -20.44
N ASN A 796 -3.09 1.65 -19.41
CA ASN A 796 -3.87 0.63 -18.74
C ASN A 796 -5.33 1.04 -18.53
N ILE A 797 -6.20 0.06 -18.27
CA ILE A 797 -7.64 0.28 -18.08
C ILE A 797 -7.92 1.24 -16.92
N GLY A 798 -7.24 1.08 -15.78
CA GLY A 798 -7.50 1.88 -14.58
C GLY A 798 -7.32 3.37 -14.82
N GLU A 799 -6.17 3.78 -15.37
CA GLU A 799 -5.88 5.17 -15.68
C GLU A 799 -6.80 5.72 -16.78
N GLN A 800 -7.01 4.98 -17.87
CA GLN A 800 -7.92 5.41 -18.94
C GLN A 800 -9.35 5.66 -18.42
N ALA A 801 -9.80 4.87 -17.44
CA ALA A 801 -11.11 5.04 -16.83
C ALA A 801 -11.21 6.31 -15.97
N VAL A 802 -10.24 6.55 -15.09
CA VAL A 802 -10.31 7.69 -14.16
C VAL A 802 -9.95 9.02 -14.82
N LEU A 803 -9.06 9.02 -15.81
CA LEU A 803 -8.60 10.23 -16.51
C LEU A 803 -9.53 10.71 -17.62
N ASN A 804 -10.49 9.89 -18.05
CA ASN A 804 -11.47 10.29 -19.06
C ASN A 804 -12.37 11.44 -18.55
N ALA A 805 -12.16 12.65 -19.07
CA ALA A 805 -12.91 13.84 -18.66
C ALA A 805 -14.40 13.85 -19.06
N GLN A 806 -14.82 12.93 -19.95
CA GLN A 806 -16.19 12.88 -20.49
C GLN A 806 -16.98 11.66 -19.97
N GLY A 807 -16.37 10.80 -19.16
CA GLY A 807 -16.97 9.53 -18.74
C GLY A 807 -16.02 8.65 -17.92
N GLY A 808 -16.12 7.33 -18.13
CA GLY A 808 -15.22 6.34 -17.54
C GLY A 808 -15.63 5.94 -16.12
N ALA A 809 -14.82 6.32 -15.13
CA ALA A 809 -15.01 5.96 -13.73
C ALA A 809 -14.94 7.17 -12.79
N LEU A 810 -15.62 7.06 -11.65
CA LEU A 810 -15.46 7.95 -10.49
C LEU A 810 -14.16 7.62 -9.74
N ALA A 811 -13.94 6.33 -9.53
CA ALA A 811 -12.76 5.74 -8.90
C ALA A 811 -12.59 4.31 -9.39
N PHE A 812 -11.39 3.75 -9.21
CA PHE A 812 -11.02 2.41 -9.64
C PHE A 812 -10.26 1.69 -8.52
N TYR A 813 -10.76 0.53 -8.10
CA TYR A 813 -10.13 -0.34 -7.12
C TYR A 813 -9.76 -1.67 -7.79
N GLY A 814 -8.48 -1.96 -7.89
CA GLY A 814 -8.00 -3.10 -8.68
C GLY A 814 -6.56 -3.46 -8.36
N THR A 815 -5.90 -4.20 -9.25
CA THR A 815 -4.52 -4.66 -9.04
C THR A 815 -3.52 -3.96 -9.94
N THR A 816 -2.34 -3.73 -9.40
CA THR A 816 -1.19 -3.14 -10.10
C THR A 816 -0.30 -4.18 -10.77
N ARG A 817 -0.46 -5.47 -10.41
CA ARG A 817 0.39 -6.59 -10.82
C ARG A 817 -0.39 -7.89 -10.98
N THR A 818 0.28 -8.96 -11.42
CA THR A 818 -0.26 -10.32 -11.47
C THR A 818 -0.63 -10.80 -10.06
N VAL A 819 -1.77 -11.50 -9.94
CA VAL A 819 -2.37 -11.89 -8.65
C VAL A 819 -2.99 -13.30 -8.70
N TYR A 820 -3.23 -13.88 -7.52
CA TYR A 820 -3.85 -15.19 -7.39
C TYR A 820 -5.39 -15.10 -7.27
N SER A 821 -6.10 -15.95 -8.02
CA SER A 821 -7.57 -15.92 -8.11
C SER A 821 -8.29 -16.16 -6.78
N THR A 822 -7.77 -17.06 -5.93
CA THR A 822 -8.37 -17.33 -4.60
C THR A 822 -8.29 -16.11 -3.68
N GLN A 823 -7.17 -15.39 -3.70
CA GLN A 823 -6.99 -14.18 -2.90
C GLN A 823 -7.83 -13.01 -3.44
N ASN A 824 -8.02 -12.96 -4.76
CA ASN A 824 -8.92 -12.00 -5.42
C ASN A 824 -10.36 -12.10 -4.91
N LEU A 825 -10.90 -13.31 -4.73
CA LEU A 825 -12.23 -13.49 -4.13
C LEU A 825 -12.30 -12.86 -2.73
N LEU A 826 -11.33 -13.14 -1.86
CA LEU A 826 -11.33 -12.61 -0.49
C LEU A 826 -11.24 -11.09 -0.48
N MET A 827 -10.35 -10.53 -1.29
CA MET A 827 -10.17 -9.09 -1.40
C MET A 827 -11.46 -8.43 -1.90
N ASN A 828 -12.02 -8.93 -3.01
CA ASN A 828 -13.27 -8.40 -3.56
C ASN A 828 -14.43 -8.46 -2.54
N LYS A 829 -14.61 -9.62 -1.90
CA LYS A 829 -15.66 -9.84 -0.91
C LYS A 829 -15.54 -8.90 0.29
N TYR A 830 -14.35 -8.73 0.86
CA TYR A 830 -14.18 -7.84 2.01
C TYR A 830 -14.33 -6.37 1.63
N PHE A 831 -13.83 -5.97 0.47
CA PHE A 831 -14.01 -4.61 -0.02
C PHE A 831 -15.49 -4.28 -0.21
N MET A 832 -16.24 -5.13 -0.92
CA MET A 832 -17.67 -4.93 -1.16
C MET A 832 -18.50 -4.94 0.13
N LYS A 833 -18.13 -5.78 1.11
CA LYS A 833 -18.75 -5.76 2.45
C LYS A 833 -18.59 -4.39 3.12
N TYR A 834 -17.37 -3.85 3.16
CA TYR A 834 -17.13 -2.59 3.87
C TYR A 834 -17.58 -1.36 3.11
N LEU A 835 -17.57 -1.40 1.77
CA LEU A 835 -18.08 -0.32 0.93
C LEU A 835 -19.53 0.06 1.30
N PHE A 836 -20.35 -0.94 1.64
CA PHE A 836 -21.75 -0.73 2.04
C PHE A 836 -21.99 -0.78 3.55
N SER A 837 -20.92 -0.86 4.35
CA SER A 837 -21.02 -0.86 5.81
C SER A 837 -21.12 0.56 6.38
N ARG A 838 -21.47 0.65 7.67
CA ARG A 838 -21.55 1.89 8.44
C ARG A 838 -20.62 1.82 9.64
N ASP A 839 -20.14 2.97 10.09
CA ASP A 839 -19.39 3.10 11.33
C ASP A 839 -20.30 2.94 12.58
N SER A 840 -19.71 3.00 13.77
CA SER A 840 -20.43 2.89 15.04
C SER A 840 -21.43 4.02 15.30
N GLN A 841 -21.32 5.14 14.58
CA GLN A 841 -22.24 6.27 14.65
C GLN A 841 -23.35 6.17 13.59
N GLY A 842 -23.33 5.12 12.76
CA GLY A 842 -24.30 4.90 11.69
C GLY A 842 -23.98 5.68 10.39
N ASN A 843 -22.85 6.37 10.31
CA ASN A 843 -22.42 7.02 9.08
C ASN A 843 -21.91 5.97 8.09
N PRO A 844 -22.12 6.15 6.78
CA PRO A 844 -21.50 5.27 5.81
C PRO A 844 -19.97 5.32 5.87
N LEU A 845 -19.32 4.18 5.66
CA LEU A 845 -17.87 4.15 5.47
C LEU A 845 -17.48 4.82 4.16
N ARG A 846 -16.30 5.45 4.15
CA ARG A 846 -15.71 5.99 2.91
C ARG A 846 -14.94 4.91 2.17
N VAL A 847 -14.70 5.11 0.88
CA VAL A 847 -14.02 4.09 0.05
C VAL A 847 -12.62 3.76 0.60
N GLY A 848 -11.88 4.73 1.13
CA GLY A 848 -10.59 4.49 1.79
C GLY A 848 -10.70 3.65 3.07
N ASP A 849 -11.79 3.77 3.83
CA ASP A 849 -12.06 2.89 4.97
C ASP A 849 -12.31 1.45 4.50
N ALA A 850 -13.04 1.30 3.39
CA ALA A 850 -13.31 -0.02 2.81
C ALA A 850 -12.02 -0.70 2.32
N VAL A 851 -11.11 0.04 1.66
CA VAL A 851 -9.79 -0.48 1.27
C VAL A 851 -9.00 -0.93 2.50
N ARG A 852 -8.85 -0.04 3.49
CA ARG A 852 -8.10 -0.31 4.73
C ARG A 852 -8.64 -1.55 5.44
N LEU A 853 -9.93 -1.55 5.79
CA LEU A 853 -10.54 -2.62 6.57
C LEU A 853 -10.52 -3.97 5.83
N ALA A 854 -10.64 -3.94 4.50
CA ALA A 854 -10.63 -5.17 3.72
C ALA A 854 -9.24 -5.81 3.67
N LYS A 855 -8.19 -5.01 3.50
CA LYS A 855 -6.80 -5.51 3.59
C LYS A 855 -6.43 -5.96 5.00
N MET A 856 -6.90 -5.23 6.01
CA MET A 856 -6.73 -5.60 7.41
C MET A 856 -7.31 -6.98 7.72
N ASN A 857 -8.52 -7.27 7.24
CA ASN A 857 -9.10 -8.60 7.43
C ASN A 857 -8.28 -9.71 6.80
N ILE A 858 -7.68 -9.47 5.64
CA ILE A 858 -6.82 -10.49 5.02
C ILE A 858 -5.64 -10.81 5.95
N VAL A 859 -5.02 -9.79 6.54
CA VAL A 859 -3.93 -9.98 7.52
C VAL A 859 -4.41 -10.70 8.77
N MET A 860 -5.55 -10.29 9.35
CA MET A 860 -6.09 -10.88 10.59
C MET A 860 -6.40 -12.37 10.45
N GLN A 861 -6.79 -12.81 9.25
CA GLN A 861 -7.21 -14.18 9.02
C GLN A 861 -6.06 -15.12 8.68
N GLU A 862 -4.87 -14.60 8.38
CA GLU A 862 -3.79 -15.35 7.76
C GLU A 862 -2.50 -15.26 8.58
N SER A 863 -1.77 -16.38 8.66
CA SER A 863 -0.46 -16.41 9.34
C SER A 863 0.65 -15.87 8.42
N SER A 864 1.83 -15.54 8.97
CA SER A 864 3.00 -15.13 8.17
C SER A 864 3.51 -16.15 7.14
N ARG A 865 3.09 -17.41 7.26
CA ARG A 865 3.38 -18.48 6.30
C ARG A 865 2.24 -18.69 5.28
N SER A 866 1.21 -17.85 5.32
CA SER A 866 0.06 -17.97 4.46
C SER A 866 0.41 -17.52 3.05
N GLN A 867 0.09 -18.39 2.09
CA GLN A 867 0.16 -18.08 0.66
C GLN A 867 -0.89 -17.05 0.22
N TYR A 868 -1.70 -16.47 1.12
CA TYR A 868 -2.85 -15.61 0.80
C TYR A 868 -2.61 -14.11 1.05
N LEU A 869 -1.39 -13.69 1.36
CA LEU A 869 -1.09 -12.30 1.72
C LEU A 869 -0.49 -11.47 0.57
N GLU A 870 -0.06 -12.07 -0.54
CA GLU A 870 0.64 -11.34 -1.59
C GLU A 870 -0.28 -10.34 -2.30
N ASN A 871 -1.51 -10.72 -2.65
CA ASN A 871 -2.43 -9.84 -3.38
C ASN A 871 -2.72 -8.53 -2.66
N LYS A 872 -2.77 -8.46 -1.31
CA LYS A 872 -3.09 -7.19 -0.63
C LYS A 872 -2.07 -6.10 -0.95
N LEU A 873 -0.83 -6.47 -1.28
CA LEU A 873 0.23 -5.56 -1.69
C LEU A 873 0.00 -5.02 -3.11
N HIS A 874 -0.75 -5.74 -3.94
CA HIS A 874 -1.00 -5.40 -5.34
C HIS A 874 -2.28 -4.58 -5.53
N TYR A 875 -3.17 -4.53 -4.53
CA TYR A 875 -4.39 -3.74 -4.63
C TYR A 875 -4.14 -2.27 -4.28
N ALA A 876 -4.71 -1.35 -5.04
CA ALA A 876 -4.67 0.08 -4.76
C ALA A 876 -6.00 0.77 -5.14
N LEU A 877 -6.14 2.04 -4.77
CA LEU A 877 -7.29 2.86 -5.14
C LEU A 877 -6.82 4.03 -6.00
N LEU A 878 -7.23 4.04 -7.26
CA LEU A 878 -7.16 5.22 -8.12
C LEU A 878 -8.44 6.03 -7.92
N GLY A 879 -8.37 7.06 -7.08
CA GLY A 879 -9.53 7.84 -6.67
C GLY A 879 -9.38 8.44 -5.29
N ASP A 880 -10.42 9.17 -4.88
CA ASP A 880 -10.43 9.93 -3.65
C ASP A 880 -10.84 9.02 -2.49
N PRO A 881 -9.95 8.72 -1.53
CA PRO A 881 -10.23 7.81 -0.42
C PRO A 881 -11.31 8.35 0.52
N ALA A 882 -11.57 9.66 0.49
CA ALA A 882 -12.57 10.32 1.30
C ALA A 882 -13.94 10.40 0.59
N LEU A 883 -14.20 9.70 -0.52
CA LEU A 883 -15.56 9.62 -1.05
C LEU A 883 -16.42 8.57 -0.34
N ALA A 884 -17.66 8.94 -0.02
CA ALA A 884 -18.70 8.03 0.47
C ALA A 884 -19.50 7.45 -0.71
N VAL A 885 -18.96 6.43 -1.38
CA VAL A 885 -19.64 5.70 -2.46
C VAL A 885 -20.74 4.80 -1.89
N THR A 886 -21.93 5.37 -1.73
CA THR A 886 -22.96 4.80 -0.86
C THR A 886 -24.31 4.71 -1.53
N GLN A 887 -25.08 3.74 -1.07
CA GLN A 887 -26.48 3.58 -1.44
C GLN A 887 -27.34 4.72 -0.86
N PRO A 888 -28.54 4.94 -1.42
CA PRO A 888 -29.53 5.84 -0.84
C PRO A 888 -29.68 5.68 0.67
N SER A 889 -29.70 6.80 1.41
CA SER A 889 -29.71 6.78 2.88
C SER A 889 -31.11 6.63 3.47
N LEU A 890 -32.15 7.02 2.73
CA LEU A 890 -33.55 6.86 3.12
C LEU A 890 -34.10 5.52 2.60
N ARG A 891 -35.18 5.05 3.20
CA ARG A 891 -35.83 3.79 2.80
C ARG A 891 -37.23 4.04 2.25
N VAL A 892 -37.55 3.37 1.14
CA VAL A 892 -38.92 3.24 0.65
C VAL A 892 -39.52 1.98 1.26
N VAL A 893 -40.63 2.14 1.97
CA VAL A 893 -41.38 1.03 2.59
C VAL A 893 -42.73 0.90 1.92
N LEU A 894 -43.07 -0.32 1.52
CA LEU A 894 -44.38 -0.64 0.97
C LEU A 894 -45.32 -1.00 2.12
N ASP A 895 -46.41 -0.25 2.29
CA ASP A 895 -47.37 -0.41 3.38
C ASP A 895 -48.44 -1.45 3.02
N SER A 896 -48.90 -1.46 1.76
CA SER A 896 -49.96 -2.36 1.28
C SER A 896 -49.84 -2.70 -0.20
N ILE A 897 -50.33 -3.89 -0.56
CA ILE A 897 -50.49 -4.38 -1.93
C ILE A 897 -51.96 -4.75 -2.14
N ALA A 898 -52.59 -4.19 -3.17
CA ALA A 898 -54.01 -4.44 -3.49
C ALA A 898 -54.94 -4.21 -2.28
N GLY A 899 -54.62 -3.21 -1.45
CA GLY A 899 -55.36 -2.87 -0.22
C GLY A 899 -55.10 -3.80 0.97
N VAL A 900 -54.28 -4.85 0.82
CA VAL A 900 -53.87 -5.75 1.91
C VAL A 900 -52.66 -5.17 2.63
N PRO A 901 -52.74 -4.86 3.94
CA PRO A 901 -51.60 -4.38 4.71
C PRO A 901 -50.51 -5.44 4.88
N LEU A 902 -49.26 -5.07 4.58
CA LEU A 902 -48.10 -5.97 4.67
C LEU A 902 -47.57 -6.18 6.10
N ALA A 903 -47.99 -5.33 7.05
CA ALA A 903 -47.60 -5.39 8.46
C ALA A 903 -47.94 -6.72 9.17
N SER A 904 -48.80 -7.56 8.58
CA SER A 904 -49.22 -8.86 9.11
C SER A 904 -48.26 -10.01 8.80
N GLY A 905 -47.24 -9.79 7.96
CA GLY A 905 -46.34 -10.85 7.48
C GLY A 905 -46.97 -11.77 6.42
N ALA A 906 -48.24 -11.55 6.04
CA ALA A 906 -48.92 -12.34 5.02
C ALA A 906 -48.39 -12.04 3.62
N SER A 907 -48.14 -13.09 2.83
CA SER A 907 -47.80 -12.96 1.41
C SER A 907 -49.07 -12.74 0.58
N VAL A 908 -49.09 -11.70 -0.25
CA VAL A 908 -50.23 -11.36 -1.10
C VAL A 908 -50.16 -12.12 -2.45
N PRO A 909 -51.14 -12.95 -2.82
CA PRO A 909 -51.14 -13.60 -4.12
C PRO A 909 -51.56 -12.62 -5.21
N LEU A 910 -50.70 -12.46 -6.22
CA LEU A 910 -50.93 -11.60 -7.38
C LEU A 910 -51.11 -12.45 -8.65
N ARG A 911 -52.13 -12.11 -9.44
CA ARG A 911 -52.57 -12.88 -10.61
C ARG A 911 -52.35 -12.09 -11.90
N ALA A 912 -52.09 -12.79 -13.00
CA ALA A 912 -52.03 -12.19 -14.33
C ALA A 912 -53.33 -11.42 -14.67
N GLY A 913 -53.21 -10.18 -15.16
CA GLY A 913 -54.32 -9.29 -15.48
C GLY A 913 -54.87 -8.48 -14.30
N GLN A 914 -54.44 -8.78 -13.06
CA GLN A 914 -54.96 -8.10 -11.88
C GLN A 914 -54.49 -6.65 -11.82
N ARG A 915 -55.43 -5.71 -11.63
CA ARG A 915 -55.11 -4.32 -11.26
C ARG A 915 -54.72 -4.28 -9.79
N VAL A 916 -53.53 -3.77 -9.50
CA VAL A 916 -52.99 -3.69 -8.13
C VAL A 916 -52.63 -2.25 -7.78
N LYS A 917 -53.00 -1.86 -6.56
CA LYS A 917 -52.61 -0.60 -5.95
C LYS A 917 -51.50 -0.83 -4.93
N LEU A 918 -50.37 -0.17 -5.13
CA LEU A 918 -49.21 -0.18 -4.24
C LEU A 918 -49.19 1.14 -3.47
N ALA A 919 -49.27 1.09 -2.14
CA ALA A 919 -49.18 2.28 -1.31
C ALA A 919 -48.07 2.12 -0.27
N GLY A 920 -47.32 3.19 -0.04
CA GLY A 920 -46.18 3.17 0.87
C GLY A 920 -45.68 4.56 1.24
N HIS A 921 -44.54 4.59 1.93
CA HIS A 921 -43.93 5.82 2.40
C HIS A 921 -42.39 5.77 2.38
N VAL A 922 -41.77 6.94 2.53
CA VAL A 922 -40.32 7.12 2.72
C VAL A 922 -40.05 7.32 4.20
N GLN A 923 -39.04 6.62 4.72
CA GLN A 923 -38.60 6.73 6.12
C GLN A 923 -37.08 6.91 6.24
N ASP A 924 -36.65 7.41 7.39
CA ASP A 924 -35.23 7.52 7.77
C ASP A 924 -34.68 6.22 8.39
N ALA A 925 -33.41 6.25 8.81
CA ALA A 925 -32.76 5.12 9.47
C ALA A 925 -33.34 4.81 10.87
N GLY A 926 -34.03 5.77 11.50
CA GLY A 926 -34.75 5.62 12.76
C GLY A 926 -36.19 5.11 12.59
N ASN A 927 -36.59 4.74 11.36
CA ASN A 927 -37.95 4.35 10.97
C ASN A 927 -38.99 5.46 11.13
N ASN A 928 -38.59 6.73 11.12
CA ASN A 928 -39.52 7.85 11.09
C ASN A 928 -39.86 8.21 9.65
N GLU A 929 -41.15 8.43 9.39
CA GLU A 929 -41.63 8.88 8.08
C GLU A 929 -41.07 10.27 7.72
N VAL A 930 -40.48 10.39 6.53
CA VAL A 930 -39.89 11.63 6.00
C VAL A 930 -40.98 12.42 5.29
N ARG A 931 -41.84 13.08 6.08
CA ARG A 931 -43.05 13.78 5.60
C ARG A 931 -42.78 15.00 4.72
N ASP A 932 -41.55 15.50 4.68
CA ASP A 932 -41.12 16.60 3.82
C ASP A 932 -40.58 16.12 2.46
N PHE A 933 -40.55 14.81 2.19
CA PHE A 933 -40.08 14.26 0.92
C PHE A 933 -41.08 14.53 -0.22
N GLN A 934 -40.63 15.22 -1.25
CA GLN A 934 -41.40 15.57 -2.45
C GLN A 934 -40.61 15.17 -3.69
N GLY A 935 -40.98 14.06 -4.31
CA GLY A 935 -40.08 13.39 -5.24
C GLY A 935 -40.76 12.52 -6.29
N VAL A 936 -39.92 11.79 -7.01
CA VAL A 936 -40.33 10.77 -7.97
C VAL A 936 -39.85 9.41 -7.45
N LEU A 937 -40.74 8.43 -7.45
CA LEU A 937 -40.47 7.02 -7.19
C LEU A 937 -40.40 6.29 -8.53
N THR A 938 -39.35 5.50 -8.74
CA THR A 938 -39.28 4.44 -9.75
C THR A 938 -39.51 3.10 -9.05
N SER A 939 -40.43 2.29 -9.56
CA SER A 939 -40.71 0.93 -9.11
C SER A 939 -40.44 -0.05 -10.25
N ARG A 940 -39.68 -1.10 -9.97
CA ARG A 940 -39.38 -2.20 -10.89
C ARG A 940 -39.92 -3.50 -10.31
N LEU A 941 -40.75 -4.21 -11.08
CA LEU A 941 -41.21 -5.55 -10.73
C LEU A 941 -40.38 -6.61 -11.45
N PHE A 942 -39.81 -7.51 -10.68
CA PHE A 942 -39.19 -8.74 -11.15
C PHE A 942 -40.10 -9.94 -10.90
N ASP A 943 -40.07 -10.87 -11.84
CA ASP A 943 -40.71 -12.17 -11.69
C ASP A 943 -39.98 -13.06 -10.65
N SER A 944 -40.51 -14.26 -10.42
CA SER A 944 -39.93 -15.26 -9.53
C SER A 944 -38.49 -15.64 -9.88
N GLN A 945 -37.72 -16.02 -8.86
CA GLN A 945 -36.33 -16.44 -9.03
C GLN A 945 -36.25 -17.76 -9.81
N VAL A 946 -35.36 -17.82 -10.78
CA VAL A 946 -35.10 -19.00 -11.61
C VAL A 946 -33.68 -19.51 -11.38
N THR A 947 -33.46 -20.79 -11.68
CA THR A 947 -32.11 -21.35 -11.81
C THR A 947 -31.65 -21.17 -13.25
N VAL A 948 -30.61 -20.37 -13.46
CA VAL A 948 -29.95 -20.20 -14.75
C VAL A 948 -28.88 -21.27 -14.88
N THR A 949 -28.88 -21.99 -16.01
CA THR A 949 -27.83 -22.93 -16.39
C THR A 949 -27.03 -22.32 -17.54
N CYS A 950 -25.75 -22.05 -17.29
CA CYS A 950 -24.84 -21.51 -18.31
C CYS A 950 -24.59 -22.52 -19.44
N ARG A 951 -24.06 -22.02 -20.56
CA ARG A 951 -23.92 -22.76 -21.83
C ARG A 951 -22.71 -23.68 -21.87
N ASN A 952 -21.81 -23.63 -20.89
CA ASN A 952 -20.56 -24.37 -20.84
C ASN A 952 -19.67 -24.15 -22.07
N ASN A 953 -19.64 -22.92 -22.58
CA ASN A 953 -18.85 -22.51 -23.74
C ASN A 953 -17.36 -22.86 -23.53
N ALA A 954 -16.81 -22.64 -22.32
CA ALA A 954 -15.41 -22.90 -22.00
C ALA A 954 -15.07 -24.36 -21.63
N GLY A 955 -16.03 -25.29 -21.66
CA GLY A 955 -15.75 -26.71 -21.45
C GLY A 955 -15.36 -27.10 -20.01
N ALA A 956 -16.02 -26.52 -19.00
CA ALA A 956 -15.92 -26.99 -17.62
C ALA A 956 -16.52 -28.40 -17.45
N LYS A 957 -16.16 -29.09 -16.37
CA LYS A 957 -16.67 -30.44 -16.04
C LYS A 957 -18.20 -30.50 -15.94
N SER A 958 -18.82 -29.43 -15.49
CA SER A 958 -20.27 -29.24 -15.46
C SER A 958 -20.61 -27.79 -15.79
N PRO A 959 -21.73 -27.53 -16.48
CA PRO A 959 -22.21 -26.17 -16.66
C PRO A 959 -22.36 -25.45 -15.32
N PHE A 960 -21.97 -24.18 -15.27
CA PHE A 960 -22.21 -23.36 -14.09
C PHE A 960 -23.72 -23.11 -13.93
N THR A 961 -24.20 -23.13 -12.69
CA THR A 961 -25.60 -22.80 -12.38
C THR A 961 -25.65 -21.80 -11.25
N TYR A 962 -26.56 -20.84 -11.35
CA TYR A 962 -26.78 -19.82 -10.33
C TYR A 962 -28.25 -19.43 -10.30
N LYS A 963 -28.67 -18.73 -9.25
CA LYS A 963 -30.05 -18.23 -9.14
C LYS A 963 -30.11 -16.75 -9.43
N ASP A 964 -31.15 -16.34 -10.16
CA ASP A 964 -31.37 -14.94 -10.52
C ASP A 964 -32.84 -14.62 -10.81
N ARG A 965 -33.17 -13.34 -10.93
CA ARG A 965 -34.46 -12.84 -11.41
C ARG A 965 -34.28 -12.22 -12.79
N THR A 966 -34.29 -13.05 -13.82
CA THR A 966 -33.94 -12.64 -15.20
C THR A 966 -35.03 -11.83 -15.90
N SER A 967 -36.27 -11.90 -15.42
CA SER A 967 -37.43 -11.26 -16.05
C SER A 967 -37.87 -10.01 -15.28
N VAL A 968 -37.74 -8.85 -15.91
CA VAL A 968 -38.40 -7.61 -15.48
C VAL A 968 -39.77 -7.57 -16.13
N LEU A 969 -40.82 -7.55 -15.31
CA LEU A 969 -42.21 -7.55 -15.77
C LEU A 969 -42.68 -6.14 -16.15
N PHE A 970 -42.34 -5.13 -15.35
CA PHE A 970 -42.54 -3.73 -15.73
C PHE A 970 -41.66 -2.78 -14.91
N VAL A 971 -41.52 -1.55 -15.41
CA VAL A 971 -40.95 -0.40 -14.72
C VAL A 971 -41.99 0.72 -14.75
N SER A 972 -42.24 1.34 -13.60
CA SER A 972 -43.24 2.41 -13.46
C SER A 972 -42.67 3.56 -12.65
N GLN A 973 -43.21 4.77 -12.86
CA GLN A 973 -42.84 5.96 -12.11
C GLN A 973 -44.09 6.66 -11.58
N ASP A 974 -44.00 7.19 -10.36
CA ASP A 974 -45.05 8.01 -9.76
C ASP A 974 -44.47 9.06 -8.81
N SER A 975 -45.29 10.03 -8.40
CA SER A 975 -44.95 11.06 -7.44
C SER A 975 -45.00 10.55 -6.00
N VAL A 976 -43.96 10.91 -5.22
CA VAL A 976 -43.99 10.86 -3.75
C VAL A 976 -44.40 12.24 -3.26
N ARG A 977 -45.48 12.30 -2.48
CA ARG A 977 -46.02 13.54 -1.92
C ARG A 977 -46.10 13.44 -0.41
N GLY A 978 -45.41 14.35 0.27
CA GLY A 978 -45.38 14.40 1.73
C GLY A 978 -44.86 13.11 2.35
N GLY A 979 -43.85 12.49 1.74
CA GLY A 979 -43.32 11.20 2.16
C GLY A 979 -44.13 9.97 1.72
N ARG A 980 -45.29 10.11 1.07
CA ARG A 980 -46.16 8.98 0.69
C ARG A 980 -46.33 8.83 -0.81
N PHE A 981 -46.53 7.60 -1.26
CA PHE A 981 -46.83 7.29 -2.66
C PHE A 981 -48.00 6.30 -2.78
N SER A 982 -48.65 6.32 -3.94
CA SER A 982 -49.75 5.43 -4.28
C SER A 982 -49.76 5.20 -5.79
N LEU A 983 -49.20 4.07 -6.22
CA LEU A 983 -49.09 3.67 -7.63
C LEU A 983 -50.16 2.63 -7.97
N GLU A 984 -50.77 2.75 -9.15
CA GLU A 984 -51.63 1.70 -9.73
C GLU A 984 -50.94 1.06 -10.95
N THR A 985 -51.01 -0.26 -11.05
CA THR A 985 -50.40 -1.03 -12.15
C THR A 985 -51.18 -2.31 -12.41
N VAL A 986 -51.00 -2.89 -13.60
CA VAL A 986 -51.57 -4.19 -13.97
C VAL A 986 -50.46 -5.24 -13.87
N ILE A 987 -50.76 -6.41 -13.30
CA ILE A 987 -49.83 -7.54 -13.31
C ILE A 987 -49.83 -8.16 -14.71
N PRO A 988 -48.68 -8.19 -15.40
CA PRO A 988 -48.61 -8.70 -16.76
C PRO A 988 -49.01 -10.18 -16.90
N VAL A 989 -49.41 -10.58 -18.11
CA VAL A 989 -49.81 -11.97 -18.40
C VAL A 989 -48.61 -12.91 -18.60
N ASP A 990 -47.41 -12.37 -18.77
CA ASP A 990 -46.15 -13.09 -18.99
C ASP A 990 -45.40 -13.45 -17.68
N ILE A 991 -46.07 -13.37 -16.54
CA ILE A 991 -45.54 -13.90 -15.26
C ILE A 991 -45.23 -15.41 -15.36
N SER A 992 -44.36 -15.89 -14.47
CA SER A 992 -43.89 -17.28 -14.44
C SER A 992 -44.94 -18.32 -14.02
N TYR A 993 -46.08 -17.91 -13.45
CA TYR A 993 -47.12 -18.77 -12.88
C TYR A 993 -46.62 -19.78 -11.83
N SER A 994 -45.47 -19.52 -11.20
CA SER A 994 -44.78 -20.45 -10.31
C SER A 994 -45.39 -20.54 -8.91
N ASN A 995 -46.26 -19.59 -8.53
CA ASN A 995 -46.67 -19.32 -7.15
C ASN A 995 -45.48 -19.04 -6.21
N ALA A 996 -44.31 -18.70 -6.77
CA ALA A 996 -43.16 -18.26 -6.01
C ALA A 996 -43.15 -16.73 -5.87
N SER A 997 -42.32 -16.25 -4.95
CA SER A 997 -42.24 -14.82 -4.63
C SER A 997 -41.64 -14.02 -5.78
N GLY A 998 -42.32 -12.96 -6.22
CA GLY A 998 -41.76 -11.92 -7.08
C GLY A 998 -40.91 -10.94 -6.27
N ARG A 999 -40.39 -9.87 -6.91
CA ARG A 999 -39.68 -8.81 -6.17
C ARG A 999 -39.97 -7.44 -6.73
N PHE A 1000 -40.40 -6.53 -5.87
CA PHE A 1000 -40.36 -5.10 -6.15
C PHE A 1000 -39.02 -4.53 -5.69
N VAL A 1001 -38.42 -3.67 -6.51
CA VAL A 1001 -37.31 -2.79 -6.14
C VAL A 1001 -37.74 -1.34 -6.38
N PHE A 1002 -37.46 -0.49 -5.41
CA PHE A 1002 -37.88 0.89 -5.38
C PHE A 1002 -36.66 1.81 -5.32
N TYR A 1003 -36.72 2.91 -6.05
CA TYR A 1003 -35.79 4.02 -5.94
C TYR A 1003 -36.58 5.33 -5.99
N ALA A 1004 -36.38 6.21 -5.02
CA ALA A 1004 -36.99 7.54 -5.02
C ALA A 1004 -35.94 8.65 -4.89
N ILE A 1005 -36.23 9.79 -5.51
CA ILE A 1005 -35.40 10.98 -5.41
C ILE A 1005 -36.25 12.21 -5.13
N ASP A 1006 -35.87 12.97 -4.12
CA ASP A 1006 -36.47 14.25 -3.78
C ASP A 1006 -36.05 15.32 -4.80
N MET A 1007 -37.01 16.06 -5.35
CA MET A 1007 -36.74 17.02 -6.43
C MET A 1007 -36.03 18.29 -5.96
N GLY A 1008 -36.14 18.66 -4.68
CA GLY A 1008 -35.51 19.86 -4.13
C GLY A 1008 -34.14 19.57 -3.51
N THR A 1009 -34.14 18.72 -2.48
CA THR A 1009 -32.97 18.38 -1.67
C THR A 1009 -32.06 17.31 -2.29
N ARG A 1010 -32.52 16.63 -3.35
CA ARG A 1010 -31.82 15.50 -3.97
C ARG A 1010 -31.47 14.38 -2.96
N ARG A 1011 -32.31 14.21 -1.93
CA ARG A 1011 -32.27 13.07 -1.02
C ARG A 1011 -32.78 11.84 -1.76
N GLU A 1012 -32.06 10.74 -1.63
CA GLU A 1012 -32.35 9.49 -2.34
C GLU A 1012 -32.88 8.46 -1.33
N ALA A 1013 -33.86 7.67 -1.74
CA ALA A 1013 -34.36 6.52 -0.99
C ALA A 1013 -34.35 5.26 -1.85
N ASN A 1014 -34.14 4.09 -1.26
CA ASN A 1014 -34.35 2.81 -1.93
C ASN A 1014 -35.14 1.83 -1.06
N GLY A 1015 -35.64 0.75 -1.66
CA GLY A 1015 -36.40 -0.25 -0.92
C GLY A 1015 -36.69 -1.47 -1.77
N TYR A 1016 -37.23 -2.50 -1.14
CA TYR A 1016 -37.67 -3.71 -1.83
C TYR A 1016 -38.88 -4.32 -1.12
N CYS A 1017 -39.62 -5.18 -1.83
CA CYS A 1017 -40.65 -6.02 -1.23
C CYS A 1017 -40.70 -7.38 -1.93
N GLU A 1018 -40.82 -8.46 -1.15
CA GLU A 1018 -40.99 -9.84 -1.62
C GLU A 1018 -42.20 -10.54 -0.95
N GLN A 1019 -43.03 -9.79 -0.22
CA GLN A 1019 -44.21 -10.31 0.51
C GLN A 1019 -45.42 -10.50 -0.42
N PHE A 1020 -45.18 -11.07 -1.60
CA PHE A 1020 -46.20 -11.42 -2.57
C PHE A 1020 -45.74 -12.58 -3.44
N THR A 1021 -46.68 -13.30 -4.06
CA THR A 1021 -46.40 -14.40 -4.99
C THR A 1021 -47.04 -14.14 -6.34
N LEU A 1022 -46.42 -14.62 -7.41
CA LEU A 1022 -46.94 -14.48 -8.78
C LEU A 1022 -47.51 -15.82 -9.27
N GLY A 1023 -48.81 -15.87 -9.51
CA GLY A 1023 -49.46 -17.08 -10.03
C GLY A 1023 -50.96 -16.95 -10.23
N GLY A 1024 -51.52 -17.82 -11.09
CA GLY A 1024 -52.92 -17.77 -11.48
C GLY A 1024 -53.27 -16.62 -12.43
N VAL A 1025 -54.51 -16.61 -12.89
CA VAL A 1025 -55.09 -15.61 -13.81
C VAL A 1025 -56.27 -14.94 -13.11
N ASP A 1026 -56.41 -13.63 -13.29
CA ASP A 1026 -57.57 -12.91 -12.76
C ASP A 1026 -58.84 -13.26 -13.55
N GLY A 1027 -59.99 -13.25 -12.87
CA GLY A 1027 -61.26 -13.70 -13.46
C GLY A 1027 -61.82 -12.78 -14.55
N GLU A 1028 -61.35 -11.54 -14.61
CA GLU A 1028 -61.79 -10.47 -15.52
C GLU A 1028 -60.59 -9.89 -16.26
N LEU A 1029 -60.06 -10.61 -17.26
CA LEU A 1029 -59.05 -10.08 -18.18
C LEU A 1029 -59.70 -9.06 -19.13
N ASP A 1030 -59.60 -7.77 -18.83
CA ASP A 1030 -59.84 -6.72 -19.81
C ASP A 1030 -58.83 -6.87 -20.96
N ALA A 1031 -59.28 -6.73 -22.22
CA ALA A 1031 -58.38 -6.72 -23.37
C ALA A 1031 -57.48 -5.48 -23.31
N ASP A 1032 -56.20 -5.68 -22.97
CA ASP A 1032 -55.21 -4.61 -22.98
C ASP A 1032 -54.92 -4.19 -24.44
N THR A 1033 -55.45 -3.04 -24.82
CA THR A 1033 -55.34 -2.46 -26.18
C THR A 1033 -54.44 -1.22 -26.20
N ILE A 1034 -53.84 -0.86 -25.08
CA ILE A 1034 -53.01 0.33 -24.93
C ILE A 1034 -51.60 -0.16 -24.58
N GLY A 1035 -50.69 -0.10 -25.55
CA GLY A 1035 -49.28 -0.41 -25.32
C GLY A 1035 -48.64 0.54 -24.28
N PRO A 1036 -47.50 0.14 -23.70
CA PRO A 1036 -46.81 0.86 -22.63
C PRO A 1036 -46.42 2.30 -22.98
#